data_AF-A0A5T9A8I7-F1
#
_entry.id   AF-A0A5T9A8I7-F1
#
_cell.length_a   1.000
_cell.length_b   1.000
_cell.length_c   1.000
_cell.angle_alpha   90.00
_cell.angle_beta   90.00
_cell.angle_gamma   90.00
#
_symmetry.space_group_name_H-M   'P 1'
#
loop_
_entity.id
_entity.type
_entity.pdbx_description
1 polymer ?
#
loop_
_entity_poly.entity_id
_entity_poly.type
_entity_poly.pdbx_seq_one_letter_code
_entity_poly.pdbx_strand_id
1 'polypeptide(L)'
;MEMNGTAIFDDSAKSDKGWTHDYSSVDTPNGGWIFNNTSVTAGGDVNLKGVAFTNATVTVSNGSLTLDNGGAVPLTGTTVTVNDGAVSVHSGGGNIDLTKGNISAKRDITLKTDNGTVLISGANATVKANITSSDGDIMITGNSGNSMGVRLVNANLTSINMSINGSAIGGSNDDMASFGAVSLFGADEFHVANTGHGEMNGYVNNYLDLSRNGAIVIGQIFAGGDTNVVFDGSFDIKGDTFTTGAKPSTTFDIFFNNGSSSITFKGGKSSMTSCSHGVYTRFSAYSATHTTNFILDGADFVFNVLSETAPNPGVSMVGTTEVNKYSSGFAFSGNGNVQLNIHTNSPEEAIYLNRLTNKDLLGNFSLNVTNDIGDAIVMPGHTAVNLVNATITGTSGTGAGFRLESTDKSNVSLGNNTITGISKTGSGIQLIGNNITLSNGTLNGTTTSGNGSGVVLTGGGNYTLDGASITGTAADGSGIAVNGTLTVNNGTVVKGLATGGGNGVTVSGDLVTDSGDGISITGTAFSGDGVKVDGDTTLTNAMLNGSADSGNGVNIAGNLTTDSATQVSGHAASGTGVNLGAALTGASVKGSSDTGTGVQLADNAVVTEAVLNGTSASGDGVTFTGNVKMDDTSAAKLNASSTSGTGLKLADNANVSIQTITKVTQEKKDSDGNPVLDADGNPETETITTQAPVTTPVTLTGTSEQGSGIATEGNVSISGIVLNGSTTADTGTGVSLGGNLTIADDISGVTAGATGNGTALVVNNASIHSDGYTDSGKDFVINASVSGNGTAIKTQGSSQLDEVVLNGNATGGGTAVELGGQVSGANITGTSDSGTAVRVTDGAGVDGSAVKGHSDSGTGLQVSGNASLNNSDLSGTTQTGTGAAVTGSLTADTSSQVTGSATQDGGTGVTVDGSVTGATVTGDATSGDAVRIADGSQFTGADI
;
A
#
# COMPACT_ATOMS: atom_id res chain seq x y z
N MET A 1 -6.80 -48.67 59.44
CA MET A 1 -6.21 -49.47 60.52
C MET A 1 -4.88 -48.83 60.89
N GLU A 2 -4.75 -48.32 62.11
CA GLU A 2 -3.48 -47.80 62.62
C GLU A 2 -2.57 -48.98 62.99
N MET A 3 -1.34 -48.99 62.49
CA MET A 3 -0.38 -50.07 62.73
C MET A 3 0.77 -49.67 63.67
N ASN A 4 0.84 -48.41 64.12
CA ASN A 4 1.84 -47.88 65.05
C ASN A 4 3.30 -48.18 64.65
N GLY A 5 3.60 -48.17 63.34
CA GLY A 5 4.91 -48.46 62.77
C GLY A 5 5.23 -49.94 62.60
N THR A 6 4.30 -50.85 62.94
CA THR A 6 4.51 -52.30 62.76
C THR A 6 4.41 -52.66 61.27
N ALA A 7 5.30 -53.54 60.78
CA ALA A 7 5.22 -54.08 59.43
C ALA A 7 3.96 -54.95 59.26
N ILE A 8 3.13 -54.65 58.26
CA ILE A 8 1.95 -55.47 57.92
C ILE A 8 2.35 -56.68 57.08
N PHE A 9 3.45 -56.59 56.32
CA PHE A 9 3.95 -57.66 55.48
C PHE A 9 5.48 -57.59 55.33
N ASP A 10 6.16 -58.71 55.56
CA ASP A 10 7.58 -58.89 55.28
C ASP A 10 7.83 -60.36 54.87
N ASP A 11 8.32 -60.56 53.66
CA ASP A 11 8.73 -61.87 53.14
C ASP A 11 10.17 -61.88 52.61
N SER A 12 10.97 -60.87 52.94
CA SER A 12 12.34 -60.69 52.43
C SER A 12 13.22 -61.93 52.64
N ALA A 13 12.92 -62.75 53.64
CA ALA A 13 13.62 -64.00 53.98
C ALA A 13 12.98 -65.28 53.40
N LYS A 14 11.85 -65.21 52.68
CA LYS A 14 11.07 -66.37 52.22
C LYS A 14 11.35 -66.72 50.75
N SER A 15 11.08 -67.98 50.38
CA SER A 15 11.25 -68.51 49.01
C SER A 15 10.02 -68.31 48.13
N ASP A 16 8.84 -68.17 48.72
CA ASP A 16 7.54 -67.85 48.12
C ASP A 16 7.29 -66.34 48.18
N LYS A 17 8.07 -65.60 47.38
CA LYS A 17 8.10 -64.13 47.41
C LYS A 17 6.87 -63.53 46.72
N GLY A 18 6.21 -62.58 47.38
CA GLY A 18 5.09 -61.78 46.91
C GLY A 18 3.92 -61.72 47.90
N TRP A 19 3.03 -60.75 47.71
CA TRP A 19 1.80 -60.60 48.51
C TRP A 19 0.59 -60.45 47.59
N THR A 20 -0.19 -61.52 47.45
CA THR A 20 -1.43 -61.49 46.66
C THR A 20 -2.64 -61.72 47.55
N HIS A 21 -3.58 -60.78 47.57
CA HIS A 21 -4.82 -60.92 48.34
C HIS A 21 -5.93 -60.01 47.83
N ASP A 22 -7.17 -60.47 47.96
CA ASP A 22 -8.36 -59.68 47.65
C ASP A 22 -9.10 -59.35 48.95
N TYR A 23 -9.06 -58.08 49.34
CA TYR A 23 -9.73 -57.54 50.52
C TYR A 23 -11.09 -56.89 50.18
N SER A 24 -11.57 -57.02 48.94
CA SER A 24 -12.87 -56.48 48.52
C SER A 24 -14.03 -57.29 49.10
N SER A 25 -15.20 -56.66 49.19
CA SER A 25 -16.44 -57.28 49.67
C SER A 25 -17.55 -57.06 48.64
N VAL A 26 -18.34 -58.11 48.40
CA VAL A 26 -19.52 -58.04 47.52
C VAL A 26 -20.59 -57.09 48.05
N ASP A 27 -20.67 -56.91 49.37
CA ASP A 27 -21.67 -56.04 50.02
C ASP A 27 -21.22 -54.57 50.06
N THR A 28 -19.91 -54.33 50.00
CA THR A 28 -19.29 -53.00 49.95
C THR A 28 -18.27 -52.95 48.81
N PRO A 29 -18.72 -52.88 47.54
CA PRO A 29 -17.84 -52.99 46.37
C PRO A 29 -16.81 -51.85 46.26
N ASN A 30 -17.07 -50.71 46.91
CA ASN A 30 -16.15 -49.58 47.01
C ASN A 30 -15.45 -49.48 48.39
N GLY A 31 -15.67 -50.46 49.26
CA GLY A 31 -15.03 -50.57 50.56
C GLY A 31 -13.64 -51.20 50.46
N GLY A 32 -12.77 -50.90 51.42
CA GLY A 32 -11.42 -51.45 51.45
C GLY A 32 -10.70 -51.16 52.77
N TRP A 33 -9.51 -51.72 52.90
CA TRP A 33 -8.64 -51.57 54.06
C TRP A 33 -7.58 -50.50 53.78
N ILE A 34 -7.54 -49.47 54.62
CA ILE A 34 -6.46 -48.49 54.62
C ILE A 34 -5.51 -48.84 55.76
N PHE A 35 -4.29 -49.28 55.45
CA PHE A 35 -3.26 -49.48 56.47
C PHE A 35 -2.49 -48.17 56.68
N ASN A 36 -2.53 -47.65 57.91
CA ASN A 36 -1.86 -46.42 58.28
C ASN A 36 -0.61 -46.72 59.12
N ASN A 37 0.47 -45.97 58.88
CA ASN A 37 1.69 -46.00 59.69
C ASN A 37 2.29 -47.41 59.80
N THR A 38 2.66 -47.98 58.65
CA THR A 38 3.13 -49.38 58.52
C THR A 38 4.22 -49.53 57.47
N SER A 39 4.77 -50.73 57.32
CA SER A 39 5.67 -51.10 56.24
C SER A 39 5.31 -52.41 55.56
N VAL A 40 5.65 -52.50 54.26
CA VAL A 40 5.53 -53.68 53.40
C VAL A 40 6.91 -53.92 52.78
N THR A 41 7.49 -55.10 53.00
CA THR A 41 8.73 -55.53 52.31
C THR A 41 8.46 -56.84 51.57
N ALA A 42 8.42 -56.77 50.24
CA ALA A 42 8.13 -57.91 49.38
C ALA A 42 9.32 -58.26 48.48
N GLY A 43 9.65 -59.54 48.37
CA GLY A 43 10.69 -60.04 47.49
C GLY A 43 10.24 -60.24 46.03
N GLY A 44 8.94 -60.30 45.78
CA GLY A 44 8.27 -60.64 44.51
C GLY A 44 6.96 -59.85 44.35
N ASP A 45 6.08 -60.24 43.42
CA ASP A 45 4.90 -59.43 43.05
C ASP A 45 3.92 -59.18 44.21
N VAL A 46 3.45 -57.94 44.33
CA VAL A 46 2.41 -57.53 45.28
C VAL A 46 1.16 -57.19 44.49
N ASN A 47 0.10 -58.00 44.60
CA ASN A 47 -1.16 -57.82 43.88
C ASN A 47 -2.34 -57.77 44.88
N LEU A 48 -2.78 -56.57 45.22
CA LEU A 48 -3.79 -56.35 46.24
C LEU A 48 -5.04 -55.73 45.66
N LYS A 49 -6.20 -56.20 46.12
CA LYS A 49 -7.50 -55.59 45.83
C LYS A 49 -8.16 -55.08 47.10
N GLY A 50 -8.83 -53.93 47.02
CA GLY A 50 -9.49 -53.29 48.16
C GLY A 50 -8.51 -52.82 49.25
N VAL A 51 -7.29 -52.42 48.90
CA VAL A 51 -6.25 -52.00 49.86
C VAL A 51 -5.68 -50.64 49.50
N ALA A 52 -5.37 -49.83 50.51
CA ALA A 52 -4.61 -48.59 50.37
C ALA A 52 -3.67 -48.38 51.56
N PHE A 53 -2.75 -47.42 51.45
CA PHE A 53 -1.67 -47.22 52.42
C PHE A 53 -1.48 -45.75 52.75
N THR A 54 -1.45 -45.40 54.03
CA THR A 54 -1.19 -44.02 54.47
C THR A 54 -0.02 -43.99 55.43
N ASN A 55 0.83 -42.95 55.33
CA ASN A 55 2.05 -42.79 56.12
C ASN A 55 2.90 -44.08 56.18
N ALA A 56 3.00 -44.82 55.06
CA ALA A 56 3.61 -46.14 55.02
C ALA A 56 4.87 -46.20 54.15
N THR A 57 5.64 -47.28 54.26
CA THR A 57 6.76 -47.59 53.36
C THR A 57 6.52 -48.94 52.69
N VAL A 58 6.42 -48.96 51.36
CA VAL A 58 6.21 -50.17 50.56
C VAL A 58 7.44 -50.40 49.69
N THR A 59 8.12 -51.52 49.87
CA THR A 59 9.32 -51.89 49.11
C THR A 59 9.12 -53.25 48.44
N VAL A 60 9.26 -53.29 47.11
CA VAL A 60 9.19 -54.52 46.30
C VAL A 60 10.51 -54.71 45.57
N SER A 61 11.22 -55.81 45.86
CA SER A 61 12.60 -56.00 45.38
C SER A 61 12.69 -56.54 43.95
N ASN A 62 11.95 -57.59 43.59
CA ASN A 62 12.10 -58.27 42.29
C ASN A 62 10.76 -58.48 41.55
N GLY A 63 9.72 -57.72 41.90
CA GLY A 63 8.37 -57.87 41.34
C GLY A 63 7.71 -56.52 41.11
N SER A 64 6.44 -56.52 40.71
CA SER A 64 5.61 -55.34 40.49
C SER A 64 4.65 -55.10 41.66
N LEU A 65 4.15 -53.88 41.79
CA LEU A 65 3.08 -53.53 42.73
C LEU A 65 1.79 -53.22 41.94
N THR A 66 0.72 -53.94 42.24
CA THR A 66 -0.64 -53.69 41.72
C THR A 66 -1.59 -53.45 42.88
N LEU A 67 -2.24 -52.28 42.89
CA LEU A 67 -3.37 -51.95 43.76
C LEU A 67 -4.60 -51.75 42.89
N ASP A 68 -5.57 -52.66 42.97
CA ASP A 68 -6.80 -52.63 42.16
C ASP A 68 -8.04 -52.52 43.06
N ASN A 69 -8.57 -51.30 43.22
CA ASN A 69 -9.69 -51.03 44.10
C ASN A 69 -10.92 -50.59 43.32
N GLY A 70 -12.10 -51.08 43.71
CA GLY A 70 -13.38 -50.50 43.27
C GLY A 70 -13.65 -49.12 43.88
N GLY A 71 -13.05 -48.84 45.05
CA GLY A 71 -13.11 -47.56 45.77
C GLY A 71 -11.80 -46.76 45.73
N ALA A 72 -11.71 -45.71 46.55
CA ALA A 72 -10.54 -44.83 46.61
C ALA A 72 -9.24 -45.54 47.01
N VAL A 73 -8.09 -45.00 46.56
CA VAL A 73 -6.75 -45.47 46.90
C VAL A 73 -5.93 -44.32 47.51
N PRO A 74 -6.14 -43.99 48.80
CA PRO A 74 -5.28 -43.03 49.49
C PRO A 74 -3.86 -43.61 49.67
N LEU A 75 -2.88 -42.90 49.14
CA LEU A 75 -1.43 -43.12 49.26
C LEU A 75 -0.75 -41.96 50.02
N THR A 76 -1.51 -41.24 50.83
CA THR A 76 -1.07 -40.03 51.53
C THR A 76 0.12 -40.30 52.45
N GLY A 77 1.22 -39.56 52.29
CA GLY A 77 2.44 -39.72 53.08
C GLY A 77 3.17 -41.05 52.87
N THR A 78 2.77 -41.85 51.88
CA THR A 78 3.32 -43.19 51.63
C THR A 78 4.47 -43.13 50.62
N THR A 79 5.55 -43.87 50.89
CA THR A 79 6.67 -44.05 49.96
C THR A 79 6.63 -45.46 49.39
N VAL A 80 6.53 -45.56 48.07
CA VAL A 80 6.56 -46.81 47.30
C VAL A 80 7.88 -46.91 46.54
N THR A 81 8.57 -48.04 46.66
CA THR A 81 9.82 -48.33 45.93
C THR A 81 9.76 -49.72 45.33
N VAL A 82 9.80 -49.81 44.01
CA VAL A 82 9.76 -51.05 43.24
C VAL A 82 11.04 -51.16 42.40
N ASN A 83 11.99 -51.98 42.84
CA ASN A 83 13.36 -51.93 42.31
C ASN A 83 13.51 -52.51 40.89
N ASP A 84 12.67 -53.45 40.47
CA ASP A 84 12.80 -54.15 39.17
C ASP A 84 11.51 -54.23 38.33
N GLY A 85 10.36 -53.93 38.93
CA GLY A 85 9.04 -54.06 38.30
C GLY A 85 8.33 -52.74 38.03
N ALA A 86 7.04 -52.85 37.70
CA ALA A 86 6.13 -51.75 37.43
C ALA A 86 5.27 -51.43 38.66
N VAL A 87 4.63 -50.25 38.66
CA VAL A 87 3.60 -49.87 39.64
C VAL A 87 2.29 -49.61 38.90
N SER A 88 1.21 -50.26 39.31
CA SER A 88 -0.14 -50.03 38.77
C SER A 88 -1.11 -49.77 39.92
N VAL A 89 -1.74 -48.59 39.91
CA VAL A 89 -2.73 -48.19 40.90
C VAL A 89 -4.02 -47.83 40.18
N HIS A 90 -5.09 -48.54 40.53
CA HIS A 90 -6.40 -48.39 39.93
C HIS A 90 -7.48 -48.12 41.00
N SER A 91 -8.33 -47.12 40.72
CA SER A 91 -9.52 -46.79 41.49
C SER A 91 -10.75 -46.76 40.57
N GLY A 92 -11.69 -47.67 40.78
CA GLY A 92 -12.96 -47.70 40.06
C GLY A 92 -13.87 -46.52 40.40
N GLY A 93 -13.82 -46.04 41.64
CA GLY A 93 -14.60 -44.90 42.13
C GLY A 93 -13.93 -44.22 43.32
N GLY A 94 -13.78 -42.90 43.26
CA GLY A 94 -13.01 -42.12 44.25
C GLY A 94 -11.54 -41.94 43.84
N ASN A 95 -10.79 -41.20 44.66
CA ASN A 95 -9.50 -40.64 44.26
C ASN A 95 -8.33 -41.60 44.47
N ILE A 96 -7.29 -41.44 43.65
CA ILE A 96 -5.93 -41.82 44.01
C ILE A 96 -5.30 -40.57 44.63
N ASP A 97 -4.94 -40.62 45.92
CA ASP A 97 -4.41 -39.45 46.65
C ASP A 97 -2.96 -39.69 47.10
N LEU A 98 -2.02 -39.07 46.39
CA LEU A 98 -0.58 -39.09 46.65
C LEU A 98 -0.11 -37.82 47.35
N THR A 99 -0.95 -37.19 48.17
CA THR A 99 -0.54 -36.03 48.98
C THR A 99 0.63 -36.43 49.91
N LYS A 100 1.79 -35.80 49.72
CA LYS A 100 3.08 -36.07 50.36
C LYS A 100 3.59 -37.50 50.12
N GLY A 101 3.05 -38.20 49.12
CA GLY A 101 3.47 -39.55 48.73
C GLY A 101 4.58 -39.51 47.68
N ASN A 102 5.32 -40.62 47.55
CA ASN A 102 6.35 -40.82 46.52
C ASN A 102 6.24 -42.23 45.92
N ILE A 103 6.49 -42.36 44.62
CA ILE A 103 6.56 -43.65 43.91
C ILE A 103 7.83 -43.69 43.09
N SER A 104 8.64 -44.74 43.27
CA SER A 104 9.77 -45.05 42.40
C SER A 104 9.63 -46.47 41.87
N ALA A 105 9.79 -46.63 40.56
CA ALA A 105 9.78 -47.90 39.86
C ALA A 105 10.88 -47.94 38.79
N LYS A 106 11.32 -49.14 38.42
CA LYS A 106 12.22 -49.31 37.27
C LYS A 106 11.46 -49.30 35.95
N ARG A 107 10.27 -49.93 35.92
CA ARG A 107 9.38 -49.97 34.75
C ARG A 107 8.18 -49.06 34.96
N ASP A 108 7.21 -49.16 34.07
CA ASP A 108 6.05 -48.27 33.99
C ASP A 108 5.34 -48.01 35.32
N ILE A 109 4.89 -46.77 35.48
CA ILE A 109 4.01 -46.35 36.56
C ILE A 109 2.66 -45.96 35.94
N THR A 110 1.60 -46.67 36.29
CA THR A 110 0.23 -46.39 35.86
C THR A 110 -0.64 -45.97 37.04
N LEU A 111 -1.22 -44.77 36.98
CA LEU A 111 -2.19 -44.28 37.96
C LEU A 111 -3.52 -44.01 37.24
N LYS A 112 -4.56 -44.78 37.52
CA LYS A 112 -5.83 -44.69 36.81
C LYS A 112 -7.04 -44.61 37.74
N THR A 113 -7.89 -43.62 37.50
CA THR A 113 -9.24 -43.57 38.09
C THR A 113 -10.30 -43.65 36.99
N ASP A 114 -11.34 -44.46 37.17
CA ASP A 114 -12.49 -44.51 36.26
C ASP A 114 -13.55 -43.44 36.61
N ASN A 115 -13.72 -43.12 37.90
CA ASN A 115 -14.61 -42.07 38.41
C ASN A 115 -14.00 -41.38 39.66
N GLY A 116 -12.93 -40.62 39.47
CA GLY A 116 -12.26 -39.90 40.54
C GLY A 116 -11.11 -39.01 40.05
N THR A 117 -10.46 -38.33 40.99
CA THR A 117 -9.28 -37.50 40.74
C THR A 117 -8.00 -38.29 41.02
N VAL A 118 -6.99 -38.17 40.17
CA VAL A 118 -5.59 -38.47 40.54
C VAL A 118 -4.98 -37.20 41.12
N LEU A 119 -4.74 -37.18 42.43
CA LEU A 119 -4.15 -36.05 43.17
C LEU A 119 -2.70 -36.37 43.53
N ILE A 120 -1.75 -35.60 42.99
CA ILE A 120 -0.32 -35.69 43.33
C ILE A 120 0.09 -34.35 43.93
N SER A 121 0.45 -34.33 45.20
CA SER A 121 0.66 -33.07 45.91
C SER A 121 1.85 -33.13 46.86
N GLY A 122 2.90 -32.36 46.61
CA GLY A 122 4.00 -32.15 47.55
C GLY A 122 3.58 -31.33 48.77
N ALA A 123 4.47 -31.22 49.76
CA ALA A 123 4.21 -30.39 50.94
C ALA A 123 4.32 -28.88 50.62
N ASN A 124 5.25 -28.51 49.74
CA ASN A 124 5.48 -27.15 49.24
C ASN A 124 6.46 -27.20 48.05
N ALA A 125 6.79 -26.05 47.46
CA ALA A 125 7.66 -25.94 46.28
C ALA A 125 9.05 -26.59 46.42
N THR A 126 9.58 -26.72 47.64
CA THR A 126 10.90 -27.34 47.92
C THR A 126 10.81 -28.80 48.34
N VAL A 127 9.62 -29.28 48.73
CA VAL A 127 9.36 -30.64 49.19
C VAL A 127 8.25 -31.21 48.33
N LYS A 128 8.63 -31.72 47.16
CA LYS A 128 7.73 -32.20 46.12
C LYS A 128 7.29 -33.65 46.35
N ALA A 129 6.16 -34.02 45.76
CA ALA A 129 5.80 -35.43 45.57
C ALA A 129 6.54 -35.96 44.34
N ASN A 130 7.36 -37.01 44.51
CA ASN A 130 8.22 -37.53 43.43
C ASN A 130 7.65 -38.84 42.87
N ILE A 131 7.46 -38.87 41.54
CA ILE A 131 7.05 -40.06 40.79
C ILE A 131 8.12 -40.34 39.73
N THR A 132 8.86 -41.43 39.87
CA THR A 132 10.02 -41.70 39.02
C THR A 132 9.99 -43.11 38.46
N SER A 133 9.98 -43.22 37.13
CA SER A 133 10.22 -44.45 36.38
C SER A 133 11.58 -44.37 35.71
N SER A 134 12.55 -45.21 36.08
CA SER A 134 13.92 -45.06 35.56
C SER A 134 14.07 -45.53 34.11
N ASP A 135 13.38 -46.61 33.73
CA ASP A 135 13.53 -47.29 32.43
C ASP A 135 12.16 -47.47 31.72
N GLY A 136 11.09 -46.86 32.22
CA GLY A 136 9.74 -47.00 31.66
C GLY A 136 8.97 -45.69 31.60
N ASP A 137 7.67 -45.81 31.33
CA ASP A 137 6.78 -44.68 31.10
C ASP A 137 5.98 -44.31 32.36
N ILE A 138 5.47 -43.08 32.42
CA ILE A 138 4.47 -42.66 33.42
C ILE A 138 3.15 -42.39 32.69
N MET A 139 2.11 -43.14 33.06
CA MET A 139 0.75 -42.98 32.55
C MET A 139 -0.20 -42.60 33.70
N ILE A 140 -0.78 -41.42 33.62
CA ILE A 140 -1.74 -40.90 34.61
C ILE A 140 -3.05 -40.62 33.90
N THR A 141 -4.13 -41.26 34.33
CA THR A 141 -5.47 -41.07 33.77
C THR A 141 -6.48 -40.80 34.87
N GLY A 142 -7.03 -39.59 34.86
CA GLY A 142 -8.00 -39.10 35.83
C GLY A 142 -9.34 -38.79 35.19
N ASN A 143 -10.42 -39.52 35.55
CA ASN A 143 -11.76 -39.33 34.99
C ASN A 143 -12.71 -39.00 36.14
N SER A 144 -12.97 -37.74 36.42
CA SER A 144 -13.51 -37.36 37.75
C SER A 144 -14.99 -37.01 37.79
N GLY A 145 -15.72 -37.11 36.69
CA GLY A 145 -17.08 -36.58 36.60
C GLY A 145 -17.06 -35.08 36.90
N ASN A 146 -17.67 -34.64 38.01
CA ASN A 146 -17.85 -33.21 38.36
C ASN A 146 -16.65 -32.56 39.10
N SER A 147 -15.43 -33.09 38.98
CA SER A 147 -14.23 -32.61 39.69
C SER A 147 -13.06 -32.39 38.71
N MET A 148 -11.82 -32.29 39.21
CA MET A 148 -10.61 -32.33 38.38
C MET A 148 -10.23 -33.77 38.04
N GLY A 149 -9.90 -34.05 36.78
CA GLY A 149 -9.40 -35.37 36.38
C GLY A 149 -8.06 -35.67 37.05
N VAL A 150 -7.07 -34.84 36.76
CA VAL A 150 -5.72 -34.92 37.34
C VAL A 150 -5.38 -33.58 37.98
N ARG A 151 -4.88 -33.61 39.21
CA ARG A 151 -4.39 -32.42 39.92
C ARG A 151 -2.97 -32.64 40.40
N LEU A 152 -2.06 -31.79 39.95
CA LEU A 152 -0.67 -31.75 40.38
C LEU A 152 -0.41 -30.48 41.19
N VAL A 153 0.26 -30.64 42.33
CA VAL A 153 0.65 -29.52 43.18
C VAL A 153 2.05 -29.73 43.75
N ASN A 154 3.04 -28.96 43.31
CA ASN A 154 4.45 -29.20 43.71
C ASN A 154 4.88 -30.65 43.45
N ALA A 155 4.64 -31.15 42.24
CA ALA A 155 4.97 -32.49 41.81
C ALA A 155 6.29 -32.53 41.00
N ASN A 156 6.99 -33.66 41.06
CA ASN A 156 8.15 -33.93 40.21
C ASN A 156 8.00 -35.31 39.58
N LEU A 157 7.86 -35.35 38.26
CA LEU A 157 7.65 -36.57 37.48
C LEU A 157 8.84 -36.78 36.53
N THR A 158 9.40 -37.99 36.51
CA THR A 158 10.54 -38.33 35.64
C THR A 158 10.36 -39.71 35.00
N SER A 159 10.45 -39.80 33.67
CA SER A 159 10.29 -41.05 32.92
C SER A 159 10.93 -41.00 31.52
N ILE A 160 10.87 -42.11 30.77
CA ILE A 160 11.22 -42.10 29.34
C ILE A 160 10.16 -41.32 28.57
N ASN A 161 8.90 -41.79 28.57
CA ASN A 161 7.74 -41.06 28.05
C ASN A 161 6.74 -40.77 29.17
N MET A 162 5.88 -39.79 28.94
CA MET A 162 4.87 -39.39 29.91
C MET A 162 3.53 -39.15 29.22
N SER A 163 2.44 -39.64 29.81
CA SER A 163 1.09 -39.34 29.34
C SER A 163 0.19 -39.00 30.53
N ILE A 164 -0.31 -37.76 30.56
CA ILE A 164 -1.20 -37.24 31.60
C ILE A 164 -2.53 -36.92 30.95
N ASN A 165 -3.55 -37.70 31.24
CA ASN A 165 -4.88 -37.58 30.64
C ASN A 165 -5.91 -37.27 31.72
N GLY A 166 -6.46 -36.07 31.67
CA GLY A 166 -7.55 -35.63 32.53
C GLY A 166 -8.86 -35.58 31.77
N SER A 167 -9.96 -36.00 32.41
CA SER A 167 -11.32 -35.84 31.91
C SER A 167 -12.27 -35.37 33.02
N ALA A 168 -13.14 -34.43 32.68
CA ALA A 168 -14.19 -33.92 33.57
C ALA A 168 -15.50 -33.66 32.82
N ILE A 169 -16.61 -33.79 33.53
CA ILE A 169 -17.99 -33.56 33.12
C ILE A 169 -18.52 -32.36 33.93
N GLY A 170 -18.44 -31.15 33.36
CA GLY A 170 -18.98 -29.92 33.96
C GLY A 170 -18.18 -29.31 35.14
N GLY A 171 -18.39 -27.99 35.35
CA GLY A 171 -17.75 -27.20 36.40
C GLY A 171 -18.48 -27.17 37.74
N SER A 172 -18.22 -26.14 38.55
CA SER A 172 -18.96 -25.82 39.78
C SER A 172 -19.72 -24.51 39.65
N ASN A 173 -20.78 -24.37 40.43
CA ASN A 173 -21.49 -23.12 40.70
C ASN A 173 -20.74 -22.20 41.66
N ASP A 174 -19.56 -22.61 42.11
CA ASP A 174 -18.65 -21.79 42.89
C ASP A 174 -17.69 -21.03 41.96
N ASP A 175 -17.92 -19.72 41.80
CA ASP A 175 -17.02 -18.78 41.10
C ASP A 175 -15.57 -18.79 41.65
N MET A 176 -15.33 -19.44 42.80
CA MET A 176 -14.06 -19.50 43.53
C MET A 176 -13.23 -20.76 43.28
N ALA A 177 -13.74 -21.80 42.63
CA ALA A 177 -13.01 -23.06 42.48
C ALA A 177 -12.52 -23.25 41.03
N SER A 178 -11.20 -23.41 40.86
CA SER A 178 -10.61 -23.76 39.55
C SER A 178 -10.98 -25.21 39.21
N PHE A 179 -11.73 -25.43 38.13
CA PHE A 179 -11.95 -26.76 37.57
C PHE A 179 -11.20 -26.90 36.26
N GLY A 180 -10.46 -27.99 36.16
CA GLY A 180 -9.96 -28.46 34.89
C GLY A 180 -9.73 -29.94 34.86
N ALA A 181 -9.73 -30.49 33.65
CA ALA A 181 -9.41 -31.88 33.43
C ALA A 181 -7.99 -32.18 33.92
N VAL A 182 -7.02 -31.29 33.62
CA VAL A 182 -5.70 -31.28 34.25
C VAL A 182 -5.46 -29.92 34.90
N SER A 183 -5.08 -29.91 36.18
CA SER A 183 -4.78 -28.70 36.96
C SER A 183 -3.35 -28.74 37.51
N LEU A 184 -2.58 -27.69 37.23
CA LEU A 184 -1.20 -27.48 37.66
C LEU A 184 -1.08 -26.27 38.59
N PHE A 185 -0.37 -26.42 39.70
CA PHE A 185 -0.20 -25.35 40.69
C PHE A 185 1.06 -25.53 41.56
N GLY A 186 1.70 -24.42 41.93
CA GLY A 186 2.94 -24.46 42.72
C GLY A 186 4.15 -24.74 41.83
N ALA A 187 5.11 -25.55 42.28
CA ALA A 187 6.34 -25.85 41.53
C ALA A 187 6.33 -27.27 40.92
N ASP A 188 5.67 -27.42 39.78
CA ASP A 188 5.56 -28.69 39.06
C ASP A 188 6.68 -28.88 38.04
N GLU A 189 7.30 -30.06 38.02
CA GLU A 189 8.40 -30.42 37.10
C GLU A 189 8.10 -31.75 36.39
N PHE A 190 8.25 -31.75 35.07
CA PHE A 190 8.05 -32.89 34.20
C PHE A 190 9.31 -33.11 33.37
N HIS A 191 9.95 -34.27 33.56
CA HIS A 191 11.18 -34.64 32.88
C HIS A 191 10.96 -35.89 32.04
N VAL A 192 11.10 -35.77 30.73
CA VAL A 192 11.17 -36.91 29.80
C VAL A 192 12.61 -37.06 29.29
N ALA A 193 12.99 -38.28 28.94
CA ALA A 193 14.30 -38.51 28.33
C ALA A 193 14.45 -37.71 27.03
N ASN A 194 15.67 -37.34 26.63
CA ASN A 194 15.92 -36.59 25.39
C ASN A 194 15.36 -37.27 24.12
N THR A 195 15.19 -38.60 24.13
CA THR A 195 14.60 -39.40 23.04
C THR A 195 13.11 -39.68 23.24
N GLY A 196 12.57 -39.33 24.40
CA GLY A 196 11.19 -39.56 24.78
C GLY A 196 10.31 -38.35 24.51
N HIS A 197 9.03 -38.50 24.83
CA HIS A 197 8.01 -37.50 24.59
C HIS A 197 6.97 -37.49 25.71
N GLY A 198 6.49 -36.30 26.03
CA GLY A 198 5.43 -36.09 27.01
C GLY A 198 4.14 -35.60 26.37
N GLU A 199 3.01 -36.15 26.80
CA GLU A 199 1.68 -35.70 26.42
C GLU A 199 0.87 -35.30 27.66
N MET A 200 0.19 -34.16 27.59
CA MET A 200 -0.75 -33.71 28.59
C MET A 200 -2.08 -33.34 27.93
N ASN A 201 -3.09 -34.20 28.08
CA ASN A 201 -4.40 -34.03 27.47
C ASN A 201 -5.45 -33.72 28.53
N GLY A 202 -6.14 -32.60 28.39
CA GLY A 202 -7.31 -32.25 29.18
C GLY A 202 -8.56 -32.29 28.31
N TYR A 203 -9.58 -33.03 28.74
CA TYR A 203 -10.88 -33.07 28.10
C TYR A 203 -12.00 -32.65 29.06
N VAL A 204 -12.74 -31.59 28.71
CA VAL A 204 -13.89 -31.14 29.52
C VAL A 204 -15.15 -31.19 28.68
N ASN A 205 -16.15 -31.92 29.16
CA ASN A 205 -17.49 -31.94 28.57
C ASN A 205 -18.45 -31.17 29.47
N ASN A 206 -18.82 -29.95 29.08
CA ASN A 206 -19.65 -29.07 29.88
C ASN A 206 -21.14 -29.19 29.53
N TYR A 207 -21.92 -29.65 30.50
CA TYR A 207 -23.38 -29.80 30.43
C TYR A 207 -24.16 -28.79 31.28
N LEU A 208 -23.47 -27.95 32.07
CA LEU A 208 -24.07 -27.08 33.08
C LEU A 208 -23.70 -25.60 32.83
N ASP A 209 -24.60 -24.68 33.21
CA ASP A 209 -24.47 -23.21 33.10
C ASP A 209 -23.50 -22.68 34.19
N LEU A 210 -22.25 -23.15 34.15
CA LEU A 210 -21.24 -22.96 35.20
C LEU A 210 -20.04 -22.16 34.69
N SER A 211 -19.57 -21.22 35.51
CA SER A 211 -18.58 -20.20 35.18
C SER A 211 -17.14 -20.72 35.27
N ARG A 212 -16.31 -20.39 34.26
CA ARG A 212 -14.83 -20.38 34.29
C ARG A 212 -14.10 -21.73 34.52
N ASN A 213 -14.26 -22.67 33.59
CA ASN A 213 -13.49 -23.94 33.55
C ASN A 213 -12.46 -23.93 32.42
N GLY A 214 -11.33 -24.64 32.64
CA GLY A 214 -10.27 -24.86 31.66
C GLY A 214 -10.04 -26.35 31.42
N ALA A 215 -9.86 -26.84 30.19
CA ALA A 215 -9.46 -28.25 30.01
C ALA A 215 -8.05 -28.50 30.61
N ILE A 216 -7.14 -27.55 30.38
CA ILE A 216 -5.87 -27.40 31.11
C ILE A 216 -5.95 -26.11 31.93
N VAL A 217 -5.65 -26.20 33.23
CA VAL A 217 -5.61 -25.03 34.13
C VAL A 217 -4.23 -24.89 34.75
N ILE A 218 -3.61 -23.72 34.56
CA ILE A 218 -2.32 -23.36 35.16
C ILE A 218 -2.55 -22.17 36.10
N GLY A 219 -2.33 -22.37 37.39
CA GLY A 219 -2.62 -21.38 38.42
C GLY A 219 -3.85 -21.70 39.27
N GLN A 220 -4.13 -20.84 40.26
CA GLN A 220 -5.21 -21.05 41.23
C GLN A 220 -5.93 -19.75 41.60
N ILE A 221 -7.15 -19.86 42.12
CA ILE A 221 -7.97 -18.73 42.56
C ILE A 221 -7.61 -18.31 44.00
N PHE A 222 -7.28 -17.02 44.20
CA PHE A 222 -7.10 -16.30 45.49
C PHE A 222 -6.06 -16.78 46.52
N ALA A 223 -5.30 -17.84 46.30
CA ALA A 223 -4.30 -18.30 47.29
C ALA A 223 -2.88 -17.68 47.14
N GLY A 224 -2.73 -16.60 46.34
CA GLY A 224 -1.60 -15.67 46.43
C GLY A 224 -0.19 -16.24 46.17
N GLY A 225 -0.06 -17.37 45.49
CA GLY A 225 1.21 -18.03 45.19
C GLY A 225 1.49 -18.10 43.69
N ASP A 226 2.76 -17.95 43.31
CA ASP A 226 3.24 -18.11 41.94
C ASP A 226 3.18 -19.58 41.49
N THR A 227 2.85 -19.81 40.23
CA THR A 227 2.89 -21.14 39.61
C THR A 227 4.12 -21.23 38.71
N ASN A 228 4.97 -22.22 38.95
CA ASN A 228 6.17 -22.49 38.17
C ASN A 228 6.07 -23.91 37.62
N VAL A 229 5.99 -24.04 36.30
CA VAL A 229 5.91 -25.33 35.60
C VAL A 229 7.14 -25.50 34.73
N VAL A 230 7.81 -26.64 34.81
CA VAL A 230 8.94 -26.98 33.95
C VAL A 230 8.60 -28.22 33.12
N PHE A 231 8.75 -28.08 31.81
CA PHE A 231 8.71 -29.15 30.83
C PHE A 231 10.14 -29.34 30.30
N ASP A 232 10.79 -30.42 30.70
CA ASP A 232 12.16 -30.76 30.32
C ASP A 232 12.16 -31.94 29.34
N GLY A 233 12.46 -31.65 28.08
CA GLY A 233 12.21 -32.49 26.92
C GLY A 233 11.07 -31.97 26.03
N SER A 234 10.59 -32.82 25.12
CA SER A 234 9.52 -32.45 24.17
C SER A 234 8.15 -32.80 24.73
N PHE A 235 7.23 -31.82 24.76
CA PHE A 235 5.88 -32.00 25.30
C PHE A 235 4.78 -31.46 24.38
N ASP A 236 3.71 -32.22 24.21
CA ASP A 236 2.47 -31.77 23.59
C ASP A 236 1.36 -31.63 24.64
N ILE A 237 0.89 -30.41 24.84
CA ILE A 237 -0.11 -30.06 25.85
C ILE A 237 -1.38 -29.66 25.11
N LYS A 238 -2.47 -30.39 25.32
CA LYS A 238 -3.72 -30.23 24.57
C LYS A 238 -4.90 -30.05 25.51
N GLY A 239 -5.63 -28.95 25.33
CA GLY A 239 -6.93 -28.73 25.95
C GLY A 239 -8.03 -28.85 24.91
N ASP A 240 -9.06 -29.62 25.22
CA ASP A 240 -10.25 -29.73 24.39
C ASP A 240 -11.51 -29.67 25.25
N THR A 241 -12.30 -28.63 25.02
CA THR A 241 -13.57 -28.42 25.69
C THR A 241 -14.71 -28.67 24.73
N PHE A 242 -15.80 -29.24 25.21
CA PHE A 242 -17.02 -29.41 24.45
C PHE A 242 -18.21 -28.87 25.24
N THR A 243 -19.01 -28.00 24.64
CA THR A 243 -20.21 -27.42 25.27
C THR A 243 -21.48 -27.93 24.60
N THR A 244 -22.44 -28.44 25.37
CA THR A 244 -23.77 -28.80 24.87
C THR A 244 -24.85 -27.92 25.51
N GLY A 245 -25.58 -27.12 24.71
CA GLY A 245 -26.64 -26.24 25.20
C GLY A 245 -26.67 -24.86 24.53
N ALA A 246 -27.78 -24.12 24.69
CA ALA A 246 -28.09 -22.89 23.94
C ALA A 246 -27.50 -21.58 24.51
N LYS A 247 -26.50 -21.63 25.41
CA LYS A 247 -25.83 -20.43 25.92
C LYS A 247 -24.31 -20.54 25.77
N PRO A 248 -23.62 -19.48 25.33
CA PRO A 248 -22.16 -19.46 25.26
C PRO A 248 -21.59 -19.52 26.68
N SER A 249 -21.08 -20.68 27.09
CA SER A 249 -20.45 -20.82 28.40
C SER A 249 -19.05 -20.22 28.39
N THR A 250 -18.64 -19.60 29.50
CA THR A 250 -17.30 -19.01 29.72
C THR A 250 -16.19 -20.06 29.91
N THR A 251 -16.21 -21.13 29.12
CA THR A 251 -15.24 -22.22 29.19
C THR A 251 -14.15 -22.04 28.14
N PHE A 252 -12.94 -22.44 28.49
CA PHE A 252 -11.76 -22.29 27.65
C PHE A 252 -10.98 -23.61 27.63
N ASP A 253 -10.21 -23.85 26.59
CA ASP A 253 -9.39 -25.07 26.54
C ASP A 253 -8.18 -24.96 27.47
N ILE A 254 -7.57 -23.78 27.49
CA ILE A 254 -6.43 -23.48 28.34
C ILE A 254 -6.74 -22.23 29.14
N PHE A 255 -6.64 -22.35 30.45
CA PHE A 255 -6.94 -21.28 31.38
C PHE A 255 -5.73 -20.97 32.27
N PHE A 256 -5.16 -19.78 32.06
CA PHE A 256 -4.17 -19.18 32.96
C PHE A 256 -4.89 -18.37 34.04
N ASN A 257 -4.83 -18.87 35.27
CA ASN A 257 -5.59 -18.32 36.38
C ASN A 257 -4.74 -17.43 37.29
N ASN A 258 -5.39 -16.50 38.01
CA ASN A 258 -4.83 -15.45 38.86
C ASN A 258 -3.46 -15.79 39.50
N GLY A 259 -2.47 -14.93 39.28
CA GLY A 259 -1.10 -15.07 39.81
C GLY A 259 -0.05 -14.97 38.69
N SER A 260 1.21 -14.71 39.03
CA SER A 260 2.29 -14.83 38.04
C SER A 260 2.55 -16.31 37.78
N SER A 261 2.56 -16.70 36.51
CA SER A 261 2.90 -18.06 36.10
C SER A 261 4.18 -18.05 35.27
N SER A 262 5.12 -18.93 35.57
CA SER A 262 6.32 -19.14 34.77
C SER A 262 6.32 -20.56 34.23
N ILE A 263 6.36 -20.69 32.91
CA ILE A 263 6.33 -21.95 32.19
C ILE A 263 7.66 -22.06 31.45
N THR A 264 8.48 -23.00 31.88
CA THR A 264 9.83 -23.19 31.32
C THR A 264 9.83 -24.42 30.43
N PHE A 265 10.28 -24.26 29.19
CA PHE A 265 10.57 -25.36 28.28
C PHE A 265 12.10 -25.51 28.17
N LYS A 266 12.62 -26.70 28.47
CA LYS A 266 14.05 -27.02 28.42
C LYS A 266 14.31 -28.08 27.36
N GLY A 267 15.12 -27.73 26.36
CA GLY A 267 15.41 -28.60 25.23
C GLY A 267 14.17 -29.05 24.43
N GLY A 268 14.40 -29.73 23.31
CA GLY A 268 13.33 -30.34 22.52
C GLY A 268 12.40 -29.34 21.82
N LYS A 269 11.24 -29.86 21.38
CA LYS A 269 10.17 -29.08 20.75
C LYS A 269 8.88 -29.33 21.51
N SER A 270 8.27 -28.27 22.00
CA SER A 270 7.04 -28.38 22.78
C SER A 270 5.90 -27.58 22.14
N SER A 271 4.68 -28.03 22.35
CA SER A 271 3.48 -27.34 21.88
C SER A 271 2.41 -27.22 22.96
N MET A 272 1.65 -26.13 22.89
CA MET A 272 0.37 -25.99 23.58
C MET A 272 -0.73 -25.82 22.53
N THR A 273 -1.82 -26.57 22.65
CA THR A 273 -2.92 -26.56 21.68
C THR A 273 -4.26 -26.41 22.40
N SER A 274 -4.98 -25.33 22.07
CA SER A 274 -6.43 -25.18 22.32
C SER A 274 -7.18 -25.62 21.06
N CYS A 275 -8.12 -26.54 21.21
CA CYS A 275 -8.77 -27.21 20.09
C CYS A 275 -10.09 -26.58 19.61
N SER A 276 -10.79 -25.82 20.44
CA SER A 276 -12.18 -25.45 20.15
C SER A 276 -12.69 -24.17 20.82
N HIS A 277 -12.24 -23.85 22.04
CA HIS A 277 -12.80 -22.76 22.87
C HIS A 277 -11.76 -21.69 23.27
N GLY A 278 -10.62 -21.67 22.59
CA GLY A 278 -9.60 -20.65 22.80
C GLY A 278 -8.90 -20.72 24.17
N VAL A 279 -8.19 -19.63 24.46
CA VAL A 279 -7.35 -19.44 25.63
C VAL A 279 -7.84 -18.24 26.42
N TYR A 280 -7.86 -18.37 27.74
CA TYR A 280 -8.21 -17.27 28.62
C TYR A 280 -7.17 -17.05 29.69
N THR A 281 -6.86 -15.79 29.95
CA THR A 281 -6.03 -15.38 31.08
C THR A 281 -6.78 -14.38 31.96
N ARG A 282 -6.78 -14.63 33.28
CA ARG A 282 -7.40 -13.76 34.28
C ARG A 282 -6.33 -13.05 35.09
N PHE A 283 -6.43 -11.73 35.17
CA PHE A 283 -5.58 -10.92 36.05
C PHE A 283 -6.36 -10.43 37.28
N SER A 284 -5.69 -10.41 38.45
CA SER A 284 -6.29 -9.89 39.68
C SER A 284 -6.51 -8.38 39.60
N ALA A 285 -7.64 -7.91 40.13
CA ALA A 285 -8.01 -6.49 40.15
C ALA A 285 -7.18 -5.62 41.12
N TYR A 286 -6.29 -6.25 41.91
CA TYR A 286 -5.62 -5.60 43.05
C TYR A 286 -4.10 -5.47 42.89
N SER A 287 -3.49 -5.95 41.79
CA SER A 287 -2.06 -5.80 41.54
C SER A 287 -1.77 -5.41 40.09
N ALA A 288 -0.90 -4.40 39.94
CA ALA A 288 -0.60 -3.69 38.70
C ALA A 288 0.24 -4.49 37.69
N THR A 289 0.76 -5.68 38.04
CA THR A 289 1.70 -6.41 37.19
C THR A 289 1.48 -7.92 37.30
N HIS A 290 0.77 -8.52 36.35
CA HIS A 290 0.64 -9.99 36.24
C HIS A 290 1.00 -10.43 34.83
N THR A 291 1.98 -11.32 34.71
CA THR A 291 2.49 -11.79 33.42
C THR A 291 2.57 -13.32 33.44
N THR A 292 2.14 -13.96 32.36
CA THR A 292 2.45 -15.37 32.09
C THR A 292 3.76 -15.42 31.32
N ASN A 293 4.82 -15.89 31.97
CA ASN A 293 6.16 -15.99 31.39
C ASN A 293 6.33 -17.34 30.72
N PHE A 294 6.75 -17.32 29.46
CA PHE A 294 7.23 -18.46 28.71
C PHE A 294 8.76 -18.34 28.60
N ILE A 295 9.48 -19.27 29.21
CA ILE A 295 10.95 -19.26 29.31
C ILE A 295 11.49 -20.41 28.47
N LEU A 296 12.31 -20.08 27.47
CA LEU A 296 12.85 -21.02 26.49
C LEU A 296 14.33 -21.25 26.77
N ASP A 297 14.66 -22.40 27.34
CA ASP A 297 16.04 -22.82 27.61
C ASP A 297 16.45 -23.92 26.60
N GLY A 298 16.87 -23.47 25.42
CA GLY A 298 17.26 -24.33 24.30
C GLY A 298 16.10 -25.09 23.66
N ALA A 299 14.86 -24.63 23.84
CA ALA A 299 13.65 -25.29 23.36
C ALA A 299 12.89 -24.45 22.33
N ASP A 300 12.30 -25.09 21.30
CA ASP A 300 11.34 -24.43 20.42
C ASP A 300 9.91 -24.63 20.96
N PHE A 301 9.09 -23.58 20.87
CA PHE A 301 7.71 -23.61 21.38
C PHE A 301 6.69 -23.12 20.34
N VAL A 302 5.62 -23.90 20.17
CA VAL A 302 4.48 -23.56 19.31
C VAL A 302 3.19 -23.51 20.12
N PHE A 303 2.46 -22.41 20.06
CA PHE A 303 1.14 -22.28 20.68
C PHE A 303 0.07 -22.19 19.60
N ASN A 304 -0.73 -23.24 19.45
CA ASN A 304 -1.88 -23.30 18.55
C ASN A 304 -3.18 -23.01 19.31
N VAL A 305 -3.97 -22.07 18.82
CA VAL A 305 -5.21 -21.64 19.44
C VAL A 305 -6.33 -21.65 18.42
N LEU A 306 -7.32 -22.52 18.64
CA LEU A 306 -8.52 -22.62 17.82
C LEU A 306 -9.74 -22.18 18.65
N SER A 307 -10.50 -21.22 18.13
CA SER A 307 -11.79 -20.81 18.69
C SER A 307 -12.84 -20.81 17.58
N GLU A 308 -13.48 -21.96 17.39
CA GLU A 308 -14.44 -22.18 16.29
C GLU A 308 -15.89 -21.81 16.69
N THR A 309 -16.12 -21.51 17.98
CA THR A 309 -17.45 -21.15 18.51
C THR A 309 -17.56 -19.64 18.72
N ALA A 310 -18.23 -18.96 17.79
CA ALA A 310 -18.61 -17.55 17.96
C ALA A 310 -19.44 -17.36 19.25
N PRO A 311 -19.27 -16.26 20.02
CA PRO A 311 -18.51 -15.04 19.73
C PRO A 311 -17.10 -14.99 20.35
N ASN A 312 -16.54 -16.09 20.85
CA ASN A 312 -15.37 -16.02 21.72
C ASN A 312 -14.08 -15.61 20.97
N PRO A 313 -13.33 -14.60 21.45
CA PRO A 313 -12.01 -14.29 20.91
C PRO A 313 -11.05 -15.45 21.17
N GLY A 314 -10.06 -15.63 20.27
CA GLY A 314 -9.13 -16.77 20.34
C GLY A 314 -8.29 -16.75 21.59
N VAL A 315 -7.68 -15.60 21.88
CA VAL A 315 -6.94 -15.39 23.12
C VAL A 315 -7.53 -14.18 23.84
N SER A 316 -8.29 -14.46 24.88
CA SER A 316 -8.91 -13.43 25.71
C SER A 316 -8.02 -13.09 26.91
N MET A 317 -7.60 -11.83 26.99
CA MET A 317 -6.77 -11.32 28.08
C MET A 317 -7.48 -10.16 28.79
N VAL A 318 -8.20 -10.46 29.88
CA VAL A 318 -9.04 -9.46 30.58
C VAL A 318 -8.35 -9.00 31.86
N GLY A 319 -8.03 -7.71 31.94
CA GLY A 319 -7.68 -6.98 33.17
C GLY A 319 -8.77 -5.98 33.56
N THR A 320 -9.01 -5.76 34.86
CA THR A 320 -10.10 -4.91 35.36
C THR A 320 -9.77 -3.42 35.44
N THR A 321 -8.57 -3.00 35.02
CA THR A 321 -8.15 -1.59 35.08
C THR A 321 -7.50 -1.16 33.77
N GLU A 322 -7.99 -0.05 33.21
CA GLU A 322 -7.49 0.73 32.06
C GLU A 322 -6.59 -0.02 31.06
N VAL A 323 -7.13 -0.29 29.86
CA VAL A 323 -6.41 -0.85 28.70
C VAL A 323 -5.05 -0.18 28.45
N ASN A 324 -4.92 1.07 28.88
CA ASN A 324 -3.83 2.01 28.63
C ASN A 324 -2.67 2.02 29.66
N LYS A 325 -2.71 1.22 30.74
CA LYS A 325 -1.71 1.34 31.84
C LYS A 325 -0.92 0.09 32.22
N TYR A 326 -1.18 -1.10 31.65
CA TYR A 326 -0.63 -2.35 32.20
C TYR A 326 -0.08 -3.32 31.17
N SER A 327 1.11 -3.87 31.48
CA SER A 327 1.88 -4.89 30.75
C SER A 327 1.41 -6.34 30.99
N SER A 328 0.16 -6.53 31.41
CA SER A 328 -0.35 -7.87 31.74
C SER A 328 -0.66 -8.65 30.46
N GLY A 329 -0.12 -9.86 30.32
CA GLY A 329 -0.21 -10.67 29.10
C GLY A 329 0.84 -11.77 29.03
N PHE A 330 1.34 -12.10 27.84
CA PHE A 330 2.37 -13.14 27.63
C PHE A 330 3.75 -12.51 27.41
N ALA A 331 4.74 -12.96 28.17
CA ALA A 331 6.14 -12.59 27.99
C ALA A 331 6.97 -13.80 27.57
N PHE A 332 7.76 -13.63 26.52
CA PHE A 332 8.63 -14.66 25.97
C PHE A 332 10.09 -14.28 26.20
N SER A 333 10.90 -15.21 26.70
CA SER A 333 12.31 -14.99 27.02
C SER A 333 13.16 -16.24 26.81
N GLY A 334 14.48 -16.06 26.70
CA GLY A 334 15.43 -17.17 26.55
C GLY A 334 15.99 -17.27 25.12
N ASN A 335 16.48 -18.44 24.71
CA ASN A 335 17.27 -18.61 23.47
C ASN A 335 16.63 -19.53 22.42
N GLY A 336 15.37 -19.94 22.61
CA GLY A 336 14.60 -20.74 21.68
C GLY A 336 13.67 -19.95 20.75
N ASN A 337 13.04 -20.61 19.78
CA ASN A 337 12.08 -19.97 18.89
C ASN A 337 10.64 -20.12 19.41
N VAL A 338 9.80 -19.11 19.15
CA VAL A 338 8.39 -19.07 19.56
C VAL A 338 7.50 -18.79 18.35
N GLN A 339 6.45 -19.59 18.17
CA GLN A 339 5.38 -19.36 17.20
C GLN A 339 4.01 -19.42 17.86
N LEU A 340 3.20 -18.37 17.70
CA LEU A 340 1.78 -18.35 18.05
C LEU A 340 0.94 -18.45 16.77
N ASN A 341 0.05 -19.44 16.70
CA ASN A 341 -0.92 -19.62 15.63
C ASN A 341 -2.34 -19.52 16.22
N ILE A 342 -3.10 -18.51 15.84
CA ILE A 342 -4.43 -18.24 16.38
C ILE A 342 -5.43 -18.24 15.22
N HIS A 343 -6.48 -19.05 15.32
CA HIS A 343 -7.59 -19.06 14.36
C HIS A 343 -8.92 -18.93 15.09
N THR A 344 -9.73 -17.97 14.66
CA THR A 344 -10.99 -17.62 15.32
C THR A 344 -12.09 -17.30 14.33
N ASN A 345 -13.31 -17.52 14.76
CA ASN A 345 -14.50 -17.08 14.03
C ASN A 345 -15.33 -16.14 14.93
N SER A 346 -14.83 -14.92 15.16
CA SER A 346 -15.45 -13.95 16.09
C SER A 346 -15.68 -12.58 15.43
N PRO A 347 -16.79 -11.88 15.73
CA PRO A 347 -16.97 -10.48 15.33
C PRO A 347 -16.05 -9.52 16.11
N GLU A 348 -15.49 -9.96 17.25
CA GLU A 348 -14.48 -9.23 18.03
C GLU A 348 -13.08 -9.53 17.49
N GLU A 349 -12.07 -8.82 17.99
CA GLU A 349 -10.66 -9.10 17.69
C GLU A 349 -10.17 -10.46 18.21
N ALA A 350 -9.28 -11.13 17.47
CA ALA A 350 -8.73 -12.41 17.93
C ALA A 350 -7.70 -12.26 19.05
N ILE A 351 -6.90 -11.19 19.03
CA ILE A 351 -5.88 -10.89 20.05
C ILE A 351 -5.52 -9.39 20.11
N TYR A 352 -5.18 -8.95 21.31
CA TYR A 352 -4.57 -7.64 21.56
C TYR A 352 -3.03 -7.72 21.57
N LEU A 353 -2.38 -7.05 20.62
CA LEU A 353 -0.92 -7.15 20.45
C LEU A 353 -0.12 -6.45 21.57
N ASN A 354 -0.67 -5.40 22.16
CA ASN A 354 -0.04 -4.69 23.29
C ASN A 354 0.04 -5.52 24.58
N ARG A 355 -0.46 -6.76 24.56
CA ARG A 355 -0.37 -7.75 25.64
C ARG A 355 0.78 -8.74 25.46
N LEU A 356 1.62 -8.58 24.43
CA LEU A 356 2.74 -9.48 24.14
C LEU A 356 4.08 -8.76 24.24
N THR A 357 5.12 -9.46 24.72
CA THR A 357 6.51 -8.98 24.70
C THR A 357 7.48 -10.13 24.42
N ASN A 358 8.47 -9.89 23.55
CA ASN A 358 9.57 -10.82 23.29
C ASN A 358 10.95 -10.15 23.46
N LYS A 359 11.01 -8.99 24.13
CA LYS A 359 12.25 -8.21 24.29
C LYS A 359 13.44 -9.01 24.87
N ASP A 360 13.16 -10.03 25.68
CA ASP A 360 14.16 -10.88 26.34
C ASP A 360 14.32 -12.25 25.64
N LEU A 361 13.73 -12.41 24.45
CA LEU A 361 13.88 -13.58 23.59
C LEU A 361 15.01 -13.34 22.57
N LEU A 362 16.01 -14.20 22.57
CA LEU A 362 17.13 -14.18 21.62
C LEU A 362 16.83 -14.94 20.32
N GLY A 363 15.85 -15.85 20.35
CA GLY A 363 15.38 -16.58 19.17
C GLY A 363 14.27 -15.85 18.40
N ASN A 364 13.74 -16.49 17.37
CA ASN A 364 12.71 -15.88 16.51
C ASN A 364 11.35 -15.88 17.19
N PHE A 365 10.57 -14.81 16.98
CA PHE A 365 9.18 -14.71 17.41
C PHE A 365 8.26 -14.53 16.18
N SER A 366 7.27 -15.41 16.04
CA SER A 366 6.25 -15.34 14.99
C SER A 366 4.84 -15.36 15.58
N LEU A 367 3.98 -14.46 15.10
CA LEU A 367 2.56 -14.41 15.44
C LEU A 367 1.73 -14.49 14.15
N ASN A 368 0.95 -15.56 14.00
CA ASN A 368 0.06 -15.79 12.85
C ASN A 368 -1.37 -15.86 13.35
N VAL A 369 -2.22 -14.93 12.90
CA VAL A 369 -3.59 -14.79 13.40
C VAL A 369 -4.55 -14.76 12.22
N THR A 370 -5.61 -15.57 12.29
CA THR A 370 -6.72 -15.57 11.34
C THR A 370 -8.01 -15.34 12.10
N ASN A 371 -8.80 -14.34 11.71
CA ASN A 371 -10.14 -14.12 12.21
C ASN A 371 -11.14 -14.01 11.06
N ASP A 372 -12.08 -14.96 10.98
CA ASP A 372 -12.96 -15.10 9.80
C ASP A 372 -13.99 -13.96 9.66
N ILE A 373 -14.26 -13.21 10.73
CA ILE A 373 -15.24 -12.11 10.74
C ILE A 373 -14.57 -10.79 11.12
N GLY A 374 -14.25 -10.58 12.39
CA GLY A 374 -13.73 -9.32 12.92
C GLY A 374 -12.25 -9.07 12.61
N ASP A 375 -11.65 -8.08 13.27
CA ASP A 375 -10.24 -7.78 13.13
C ASP A 375 -9.36 -8.96 13.59
N ALA A 376 -8.26 -9.25 12.90
CA ALA A 376 -7.38 -10.32 13.35
C ALA A 376 -6.53 -9.86 14.53
N ILE A 377 -5.79 -8.76 14.38
CA ILE A 377 -4.89 -8.24 15.42
C ILE A 377 -5.25 -6.79 15.69
N VAL A 378 -5.47 -6.45 16.96
CA VAL A 378 -5.74 -5.07 17.39
C VAL A 378 -4.69 -4.61 18.39
N MET A 379 -4.28 -3.35 18.27
CA MET A 379 -3.40 -2.69 19.22
C MET A 379 -4.01 -1.37 19.70
N PRO A 380 -4.77 -1.37 20.81
CA PRO A 380 -5.39 -0.17 21.35
C PRO A 380 -4.42 0.63 22.23
N GLY A 381 -4.42 1.96 22.14
CA GLY A 381 -4.01 2.99 23.14
C GLY A 381 -2.69 2.82 23.94
N HIS A 382 -1.95 3.91 24.19
CA HIS A 382 -0.71 3.93 25.02
C HIS A 382 0.24 2.75 24.74
N THR A 383 0.82 2.73 23.54
CA THR A 383 1.46 1.56 22.95
C THR A 383 2.98 1.65 22.95
N ALA A 384 3.63 1.11 23.99
CA ALA A 384 5.03 0.70 23.89
C ALA A 384 5.06 -0.70 23.27
N VAL A 385 5.39 -0.81 21.98
CA VAL A 385 5.60 -2.11 21.33
C VAL A 385 6.91 -2.67 21.86
N ASN A 386 6.82 -3.68 22.73
CA ASN A 386 7.97 -4.41 23.24
C ASN A 386 8.30 -5.65 22.39
N LEU A 387 7.87 -5.61 21.12
CA LEU A 387 8.18 -6.64 20.14
C LEU A 387 9.39 -6.21 19.31
N VAL A 388 10.41 -7.08 19.28
CA VAL A 388 11.68 -6.83 18.60
C VAL A 388 11.94 -7.98 17.63
N ASN A 389 12.25 -7.65 16.37
CA ASN A 389 12.53 -8.63 15.32
C ASN A 389 11.41 -9.67 15.14
N ALA A 390 10.15 -9.26 15.30
CA ALA A 390 9.00 -10.13 15.17
C ALA A 390 8.45 -10.18 13.73
N THR A 391 7.97 -11.36 13.34
CA THR A 391 7.16 -11.57 12.13
C THR A 391 5.70 -11.71 12.53
N ILE A 392 4.87 -10.73 12.19
CA ILE A 392 3.47 -10.64 12.60
C ILE A 392 2.58 -10.70 11.36
N THR A 393 1.68 -11.67 11.30
CA THR A 393 0.72 -11.83 10.20
C THR A 393 -0.70 -11.90 10.75
N GLY A 394 -1.56 -10.98 10.33
CA GLY A 394 -2.98 -10.98 10.66
C GLY A 394 -3.84 -11.10 9.41
N THR A 395 -4.78 -12.05 9.38
CA THR A 395 -5.68 -12.33 8.27
C THR A 395 -7.13 -12.19 8.73
N SER A 396 -7.89 -11.27 8.15
CA SER A 396 -9.29 -11.00 8.51
C SER A 396 -10.27 -11.25 7.35
N GLY A 397 -11.45 -11.79 7.65
CA GLY A 397 -12.51 -11.98 6.67
C GLY A 397 -13.38 -10.73 6.42
N THR A 398 -13.61 -9.86 7.41
CA THR A 398 -14.36 -8.60 7.18
C THR A 398 -13.75 -7.35 7.81
N GLY A 399 -12.99 -7.50 8.89
CA GLY A 399 -12.24 -6.43 9.57
C GLY A 399 -10.85 -6.20 8.99
N ALA A 400 -9.98 -5.57 9.77
CA ALA A 400 -8.58 -5.36 9.43
C ALA A 400 -7.72 -6.59 9.73
N GLY A 401 -6.74 -6.87 8.87
CA GLY A 401 -5.70 -7.86 9.18
C GLY A 401 -4.87 -7.41 10.39
N PHE A 402 -4.54 -6.13 10.44
CA PHE A 402 -3.89 -5.49 11.57
C PHE A 402 -4.46 -4.09 11.79
N ARG A 403 -4.91 -3.77 13.01
CA ARG A 403 -5.38 -2.44 13.38
C ARG A 403 -4.60 -1.91 14.57
N LEU A 404 -4.08 -0.70 14.45
CA LEU A 404 -3.42 0.03 15.53
C LEU A 404 -4.13 1.34 15.78
N GLU A 405 -4.35 1.68 17.05
CA GLU A 405 -5.00 2.91 17.48
C GLU A 405 -4.08 3.70 18.43
N SER A 406 -3.44 4.71 17.88
CA SER A 406 -2.62 5.69 18.58
C SER A 406 -3.47 6.82 19.18
N THR A 407 -2.99 7.42 20.27
CA THR A 407 -3.56 8.62 20.90
C THR A 407 -2.49 9.71 20.95
N ASP A 408 -2.83 10.96 21.26
CA ASP A 408 -1.86 12.07 21.33
C ASP A 408 -0.70 11.86 22.31
N LYS A 409 -0.77 10.84 23.17
CA LYS A 409 0.25 10.46 24.16
C LYS A 409 1.04 9.20 23.78
N SER A 410 0.80 8.62 22.61
CA SER A 410 1.44 7.39 22.15
C SER A 410 2.69 7.70 21.31
N ASN A 411 3.76 6.91 21.46
CA ASN A 411 4.90 6.88 20.56
C ASN A 411 5.05 5.44 20.04
N VAL A 412 4.50 5.19 18.86
CA VAL A 412 4.43 3.85 18.26
C VAL A 412 5.67 3.64 17.41
N SER A 413 6.63 2.84 17.86
CA SER A 413 7.72 2.36 17.01
C SER A 413 7.46 0.90 16.61
N LEU A 414 7.23 0.67 15.32
CA LEU A 414 7.16 -0.68 14.73
C LEU A 414 8.52 -1.09 14.13
N GLY A 415 9.60 -0.38 14.47
CA GLY A 415 10.91 -0.59 13.86
C GLY A 415 11.46 -1.99 14.05
N ASN A 416 12.13 -2.50 13.02
CA ASN A 416 12.67 -3.86 12.94
C ASN A 416 11.64 -5.00 12.98
N ASN A 417 10.34 -4.71 12.92
CA ASN A 417 9.30 -5.73 12.78
C ASN A 417 8.84 -5.83 11.32
N THR A 418 8.43 -7.04 10.92
CA THR A 418 7.74 -7.29 9.65
C THR A 418 6.27 -7.58 9.94
N ILE A 419 5.38 -6.68 9.52
CA ILE A 419 3.94 -6.78 9.76
C ILE A 419 3.23 -6.99 8.43
N THR A 420 2.48 -8.08 8.35
CA THR A 420 1.64 -8.42 7.21
C THR A 420 0.18 -8.42 7.65
N GLY A 421 -0.65 -7.59 7.02
CA GLY A 421 -2.07 -7.52 7.27
C GLY A 421 -2.84 -7.87 6.01
N ILE A 422 -3.63 -8.93 6.05
CA ILE A 422 -4.46 -9.42 4.95
C ILE A 422 -5.92 -9.26 5.36
N SER A 423 -6.74 -8.67 4.50
CA SER A 423 -8.17 -8.63 4.68
C SER A 423 -8.91 -9.03 3.42
N LYS A 424 -10.08 -9.66 3.57
CA LYS A 424 -10.95 -9.93 2.43
C LYS A 424 -11.73 -8.70 2.02
N THR A 425 -12.36 -7.96 2.93
CA THR A 425 -13.16 -6.74 2.60
C THR A 425 -12.75 -5.48 3.35
N GLY A 426 -12.12 -5.61 4.52
CA GLY A 426 -11.58 -4.51 5.29
C GLY A 426 -10.19 -4.07 4.81
N SER A 427 -9.51 -3.25 5.60
CA SER A 427 -8.14 -2.83 5.26
C SER A 427 -7.13 -3.93 5.61
N GLY A 428 -6.09 -4.13 4.80
CA GLY A 428 -5.02 -5.06 5.17
C GLY A 428 -4.38 -4.64 6.50
N ILE A 429 -3.87 -3.42 6.54
CA ILE A 429 -3.32 -2.76 7.73
C ILE A 429 -4.00 -1.41 7.93
N GLN A 430 -4.39 -1.08 9.16
CA GLN A 430 -4.97 0.20 9.53
C GLN A 430 -4.22 0.79 10.72
N LEU A 431 -3.67 1.99 10.56
CA LEU A 431 -3.04 2.76 11.63
C LEU A 431 -3.85 4.03 11.86
N ILE A 432 -4.46 4.16 13.03
CA ILE A 432 -5.39 5.23 13.39
C ILE A 432 -4.78 6.10 14.48
N GLY A 433 -4.97 7.41 14.44
CA GLY A 433 -4.53 8.36 15.46
C GLY A 433 -3.39 9.29 14.99
N ASN A 434 -2.90 10.13 15.89
CA ASN A 434 -1.88 11.16 15.60
C ASN A 434 -0.46 10.69 15.94
N ASN A 435 0.55 11.38 15.38
CA ASN A 435 1.97 11.24 15.72
C ASN A 435 2.50 9.79 15.59
N ILE A 436 2.17 9.13 14.47
CA ILE A 436 2.67 7.79 14.21
C ILE A 436 4.01 7.91 13.48
N THR A 437 5.09 7.45 14.13
CA THR A 437 6.45 7.42 13.57
C THR A 437 6.87 6.00 13.25
N LEU A 438 7.09 5.69 11.98
CA LEU A 438 7.50 4.38 11.53
C LEU A 438 8.98 4.40 11.14
N SER A 439 9.86 3.96 12.04
CA SER A 439 11.31 3.95 11.78
C SER A 439 11.82 2.54 11.42
N ASN A 440 12.36 2.30 10.23
CA ASN A 440 12.97 1.02 9.80
C ASN A 440 12.06 -0.24 9.89
N GLY A 441 10.74 -0.08 9.88
CA GLY A 441 9.77 -1.18 9.89
C GLY A 441 9.34 -1.59 8.48
N THR A 442 8.82 -2.81 8.33
CA THR A 442 8.17 -3.27 7.08
C THR A 442 6.67 -3.50 7.30
N LEU A 443 5.83 -2.85 6.50
CA LEU A 443 4.38 -3.05 6.47
C LEU A 443 3.93 -3.60 5.11
N ASN A 444 3.23 -4.72 5.13
CA ASN A 444 2.67 -5.36 3.94
C ASN A 444 1.16 -5.53 4.10
N GLY A 445 0.39 -4.61 3.55
CA GLY A 445 -1.07 -4.62 3.60
C GLY A 445 -1.71 -5.14 2.32
N THR A 446 -2.66 -6.06 2.41
CA THR A 446 -3.38 -6.60 1.26
C THR A 446 -4.88 -6.67 1.53
N THR A 447 -5.69 -6.10 0.65
CA THR A 447 -7.15 -6.30 0.59
C THR A 447 -7.53 -7.01 -0.70
N THR A 448 -8.18 -8.17 -0.58
CA THR A 448 -8.42 -9.06 -1.73
C THR A 448 -9.76 -8.84 -2.44
N SER A 449 -10.72 -8.13 -1.83
CA SER A 449 -11.99 -7.75 -2.44
C SER A 449 -12.61 -6.52 -1.76
N GLY A 450 -13.58 -5.88 -2.41
CA GLY A 450 -14.26 -4.70 -1.85
C GLY A 450 -13.35 -3.47 -1.74
N ASN A 451 -13.85 -2.46 -1.01
CA ASN A 451 -13.29 -1.11 -1.02
C ASN A 451 -12.18 -0.87 0.03
N GLY A 452 -11.80 -1.89 0.79
CA GLY A 452 -10.73 -1.76 1.77
C GLY A 452 -9.37 -1.48 1.10
N SER A 453 -8.57 -0.62 1.72
CA SER A 453 -7.22 -0.30 1.25
C SER A 453 -6.19 -1.29 1.78
N GLY A 454 -5.11 -1.51 1.03
CA GLY A 454 -4.02 -2.38 1.47
C GLY A 454 -3.43 -1.87 2.78
N VAL A 455 -2.99 -0.62 2.80
CA VAL A 455 -2.55 0.09 4.02
C VAL A 455 -3.31 1.40 4.16
N VAL A 456 -3.80 1.69 5.36
CA VAL A 456 -4.48 2.93 5.72
C VAL A 456 -3.78 3.62 6.89
N LEU A 457 -3.47 4.90 6.73
CA LEU A 457 -2.99 5.79 7.79
C LEU A 457 -4.07 6.87 8.02
N THR A 458 -4.73 6.90 9.19
CA THR A 458 -5.91 7.79 9.46
C THR A 458 -5.83 8.57 10.77
N GLY A 459 -5.81 9.90 10.72
CA GLY A 459 -5.62 10.73 11.91
C GLY A 459 -5.61 12.23 11.61
N GLY A 460 -5.61 13.05 12.67
CA GLY A 460 -5.73 14.51 12.61
C GLY A 460 -4.42 15.30 12.48
N GLY A 461 -3.25 14.65 12.47
CA GLY A 461 -1.97 15.32 12.19
C GLY A 461 -0.72 14.43 12.28
N ASN A 462 0.22 14.66 11.35
CA ASN A 462 1.63 14.24 11.32
C ASN A 462 1.91 12.73 11.35
N TYR A 463 2.01 12.12 10.17
CA TYR A 463 2.60 10.78 9.97
C TYR A 463 4.05 10.90 9.57
N THR A 464 4.99 10.29 10.30
CA THR A 464 6.41 10.28 9.91
C THR A 464 6.83 8.86 9.54
N LEU A 465 7.28 8.67 8.31
CA LEU A 465 7.92 7.45 7.85
C LEU A 465 9.42 7.72 7.70
N ASP A 466 10.25 6.89 8.32
CA ASP A 466 11.68 7.12 8.47
C ASP A 466 12.46 5.83 8.19
N GLY A 467 13.05 5.69 6.99
CA GLY A 467 13.68 4.43 6.54
C GLY A 467 12.73 3.23 6.48
N ALA A 468 11.41 3.45 6.45
CA ALA A 468 10.43 2.37 6.44
C ALA A 468 10.14 1.85 5.02
N SER A 469 9.69 0.59 4.93
CA SER A 469 9.21 -0.02 3.69
C SER A 469 7.73 -0.38 3.80
N ILE A 470 6.87 0.30 3.04
CA ILE A 470 5.41 0.14 3.08
C ILE A 470 4.93 -0.35 1.72
N THR A 471 4.29 -1.51 1.68
CA THR A 471 3.64 -2.05 0.50
C THR A 471 2.15 -2.26 0.77
N GLY A 472 1.29 -1.73 -0.10
CA GLY A 472 -0.15 -1.86 -0.01
C GLY A 472 -0.76 -2.34 -1.33
N THR A 473 -1.54 -3.41 -1.28
CA THR A 473 -2.30 -3.93 -2.44
C THR A 473 -3.79 -3.94 -2.12
N ALA A 474 -4.62 -3.44 -3.04
CA ALA A 474 -6.07 -3.42 -2.86
C ALA A 474 -6.81 -3.80 -4.15
N ALA A 475 -7.97 -4.43 -3.99
CA ALA A 475 -8.90 -4.69 -5.08
C ALA A 475 -9.55 -3.38 -5.56
N ASP A 476 -10.53 -2.83 -4.84
CA ASP A 476 -11.22 -1.59 -5.25
C ASP A 476 -10.84 -0.35 -4.42
N GLY A 477 -10.19 -0.55 -3.26
CA GLY A 477 -9.62 0.54 -2.46
C GLY A 477 -8.28 1.04 -2.98
N SER A 478 -7.71 2.07 -2.37
CA SER A 478 -6.34 2.47 -2.69
C SER A 478 -5.33 1.43 -2.20
N GLY A 479 -4.26 1.20 -2.94
CA GLY A 479 -3.14 0.37 -2.46
C GLY A 479 -2.65 0.88 -1.11
N ILE A 480 -2.35 2.18 -1.04
CA ILE A 480 -2.04 2.91 0.20
C ILE A 480 -2.89 4.18 0.27
N ALA A 481 -3.57 4.41 1.39
CA ALA A 481 -4.35 5.63 1.66
C ALA A 481 -3.83 6.35 2.90
N VAL A 482 -3.52 7.64 2.76
CA VAL A 482 -3.11 8.52 3.86
C VAL A 482 -4.12 9.63 4.03
N ASN A 483 -4.85 9.57 5.15
CA ASN A 483 -5.91 10.50 5.51
C ASN A 483 -5.36 11.63 6.41
N GLY A 484 -4.32 12.33 5.97
CA GLY A 484 -3.62 13.42 6.67
C GLY A 484 -2.29 13.79 6.02
N THR A 485 -1.53 14.71 6.64
CA THR A 485 -0.18 15.08 6.19
C THR A 485 0.82 13.94 6.39
N LEU A 486 1.60 13.63 5.36
CA LEU A 486 2.62 12.60 5.35
C LEU A 486 4.03 13.22 5.28
N THR A 487 4.83 12.99 6.31
CA THR A 487 6.26 13.25 6.33
C THR A 487 7.02 11.95 6.00
N VAL A 488 7.91 11.98 5.00
CA VAL A 488 8.74 10.83 4.57
C VAL A 488 10.22 11.20 4.58
N ASN A 489 11.06 10.39 5.21
CA ASN A 489 12.48 10.67 5.41
C ASN A 489 13.37 9.44 5.18
N ASN A 490 14.69 9.69 5.06
CA ASN A 490 15.78 8.70 5.16
C ASN A 490 15.59 7.40 4.33
N GLY A 491 15.31 7.52 3.03
CA GLY A 491 15.24 6.35 2.14
C GLY A 491 13.94 5.54 2.26
N THR A 492 12.89 6.10 2.86
CA THR A 492 11.57 5.47 2.93
C THR A 492 11.05 5.07 1.54
N VAL A 493 10.49 3.86 1.45
CA VAL A 493 9.85 3.31 0.24
C VAL A 493 8.37 3.09 0.49
N VAL A 494 7.53 3.68 -0.36
CA VAL A 494 6.06 3.55 -0.33
C VAL A 494 5.59 2.99 -1.67
N LYS A 495 5.00 1.80 -1.68
CA LYS A 495 4.54 1.12 -2.89
C LYS A 495 3.07 0.71 -2.82
N GLY A 496 2.23 1.37 -3.60
CA GLY A 496 0.80 1.10 -3.67
C GLY A 496 0.36 0.47 -5.00
N LEU A 497 -0.45 -0.59 -4.94
CA LEU A 497 -1.07 -1.24 -6.10
C LEU A 497 -2.60 -1.32 -5.89
N ALA A 498 -3.36 -0.76 -6.82
CA ALA A 498 -4.81 -0.95 -6.90
C ALA A 498 -5.16 -1.69 -8.20
N THR A 499 -5.79 -2.85 -8.09
CA THR A 499 -6.13 -3.71 -9.24
C THR A 499 -7.52 -3.46 -9.82
N GLY A 500 -8.33 -2.65 -9.14
CA GLY A 500 -9.70 -2.25 -9.51
C GLY A 500 -9.82 -0.73 -9.59
N GLY A 501 -10.87 -0.16 -8.97
CA GLY A 501 -11.23 1.27 -9.08
C GLY A 501 -10.51 2.27 -8.17
N GLY A 502 -9.50 1.84 -7.42
CA GLY A 502 -8.77 2.69 -6.48
C GLY A 502 -7.46 3.26 -7.04
N ASN A 503 -6.89 4.23 -6.34
CA ASN A 503 -5.55 4.77 -6.66
C ASN A 503 -4.43 3.88 -6.14
N GLY A 504 -3.25 3.89 -6.77
CA GLY A 504 -2.07 3.20 -6.23
C GLY A 504 -1.70 3.74 -4.85
N VAL A 505 -1.37 5.02 -4.76
CA VAL A 505 -1.11 5.77 -3.52
C VAL A 505 -1.97 7.03 -3.49
N THR A 506 -2.69 7.26 -2.39
CA THR A 506 -3.44 8.50 -2.14
C THR A 506 -2.92 9.19 -0.87
N VAL A 507 -2.62 10.49 -0.98
CA VAL A 507 -2.36 11.38 0.16
C VAL A 507 -3.37 12.52 0.12
N SER A 508 -4.28 12.56 1.10
CA SER A 508 -5.36 13.57 1.15
C SER A 508 -4.94 14.91 1.76
N GLY A 509 -3.83 14.93 2.51
CA GLY A 509 -3.20 16.14 3.04
C GLY A 509 -1.89 16.45 2.34
N ASP A 510 -1.02 17.19 3.03
CA ASP A 510 0.29 17.61 2.52
C ASP A 510 1.28 16.42 2.48
N LEU A 511 2.27 16.49 1.57
CA LEU A 511 3.36 15.52 1.49
C LEU A 511 4.70 16.25 1.68
N VAL A 512 5.45 15.92 2.72
CA VAL A 512 6.65 16.67 3.12
C VAL A 512 7.86 15.74 3.31
N THR A 513 9.04 16.19 2.91
CA THR A 513 10.33 15.63 3.35
C THR A 513 11.04 16.62 4.27
N ASP A 514 11.47 16.19 5.44
CA ASP A 514 12.10 17.07 6.44
C ASP A 514 13.62 16.89 6.50
N SER A 515 14.14 15.70 6.15
CA SER A 515 15.59 15.39 6.14
C SER A 515 15.92 14.08 5.40
N GLY A 516 17.18 13.91 4.98
CA GLY A 516 17.75 12.60 4.64
C GLY A 516 18.09 12.32 3.16
N ASP A 517 18.36 11.04 2.88
CA ASP A 517 18.91 10.49 1.61
C ASP A 517 17.90 10.41 0.44
N GLY A 518 16.81 11.19 0.45
CA GLY A 518 15.72 11.10 -0.52
C GLY A 518 14.66 10.03 -0.20
N ILE A 519 13.58 9.98 -0.98
CA ILE A 519 12.42 9.08 -0.77
C ILE A 519 11.92 8.50 -2.09
N SER A 520 11.24 7.34 -2.05
CA SER A 520 10.61 6.73 -3.23
C SER A 520 9.14 6.38 -2.98
N ILE A 521 8.24 7.00 -3.74
CA ILE A 521 6.81 6.70 -3.74
C ILE A 521 6.45 6.16 -5.12
N THR A 522 5.98 4.91 -5.18
CA THR A 522 5.54 4.25 -6.40
C THR A 522 4.08 3.84 -6.28
N GLY A 523 3.25 4.25 -7.24
CA GLY A 523 1.84 3.92 -7.28
C GLY A 523 1.41 3.34 -8.63
N THR A 524 0.63 2.27 -8.60
CA THR A 524 0.07 1.65 -9.80
C THR A 524 -1.44 1.44 -9.63
N ALA A 525 -2.22 1.87 -10.62
CA ALA A 525 -3.68 1.71 -10.64
C ALA A 525 -4.17 1.18 -11.98
N PHE A 526 -5.13 0.26 -11.98
CA PHE A 526 -5.81 -0.15 -13.23
C PHE A 526 -6.93 0.85 -13.60
N SER A 527 -7.63 1.38 -12.60
CA SER A 527 -8.60 2.46 -12.78
C SER A 527 -8.50 3.42 -11.60
N GLY A 528 -7.99 4.62 -11.85
CA GLY A 528 -7.63 5.60 -10.83
C GLY A 528 -6.26 6.22 -11.09
N ASP A 529 -5.78 7.05 -10.18
CA ASP A 529 -4.45 7.65 -10.30
C ASP A 529 -3.37 6.69 -9.77
N GLY A 530 -2.22 6.62 -10.44
CA GLY A 530 -1.06 5.89 -9.91
C GLY A 530 -0.66 6.46 -8.55
N VAL A 531 -0.33 7.76 -8.52
CA VAL A 531 -0.10 8.54 -7.30
C VAL A 531 -0.99 9.78 -7.30
N LYS A 532 -1.77 10.00 -6.25
CA LYS A 532 -2.62 11.17 -6.05
C LYS A 532 -2.25 11.91 -4.76
N VAL A 533 -1.98 13.21 -4.86
CA VAL A 533 -1.71 14.07 -3.70
C VAL A 533 -2.61 15.31 -3.78
N ASP A 534 -3.46 15.49 -2.78
CA ASP A 534 -4.44 16.58 -2.73
C ASP A 534 -3.91 17.86 -2.07
N GLY A 535 -3.03 17.72 -1.08
CA GLY A 535 -2.43 18.85 -0.35
C GLY A 535 -1.15 19.39 -0.99
N ASP A 536 -0.58 20.41 -0.34
CA ASP A 536 0.68 21.01 -0.76
C ASP A 536 1.83 20.02 -0.51
N THR A 537 2.75 19.95 -1.46
CA THR A 537 3.81 18.95 -1.50
C THR A 537 5.17 19.63 -1.49
N THR A 538 6.00 19.33 -0.48
CA THR A 538 7.38 19.82 -0.37
C THR A 538 8.35 18.65 -0.35
N LEU A 539 9.12 18.46 -1.43
CA LEU A 539 10.00 17.28 -1.58
C LEU A 539 11.46 17.66 -1.84
N THR A 540 12.38 16.94 -1.21
CA THR A 540 13.82 17.06 -1.42
C THR A 540 14.37 15.69 -1.82
N ASN A 541 15.15 15.63 -2.90
CA ASN A 541 15.73 14.40 -3.45
C ASN A 541 14.72 13.24 -3.57
N ALA A 542 13.48 13.53 -3.97
CA ALA A 542 12.41 12.54 -3.99
C ALA A 542 12.20 11.91 -5.38
N MET A 543 11.64 10.70 -5.40
CA MET A 543 11.15 10.05 -6.60
C MET A 543 9.66 9.72 -6.43
N LEU A 544 8.81 10.39 -7.21
CA LEU A 544 7.40 10.08 -7.36
C LEU A 544 7.19 9.36 -8.69
N ASN A 545 6.78 8.09 -8.66
CA ASN A 545 6.57 7.28 -9.85
C ASN A 545 5.15 6.70 -9.90
N GLY A 546 4.35 7.13 -10.87
CA GLY A 546 2.95 6.73 -10.98
C GLY A 546 2.62 6.09 -12.32
N SER A 547 1.84 5.02 -12.31
CA SER A 547 1.37 4.32 -13.51
C SER A 547 -0.12 4.06 -13.41
N ALA A 548 -0.87 4.38 -14.47
CA ALA A 548 -2.32 4.11 -14.54
C ALA A 548 -2.74 3.55 -15.90
N ASP A 549 -3.64 2.58 -15.97
CA ASP A 549 -4.25 2.21 -17.27
C ASP A 549 -5.31 3.25 -17.68
N SER A 550 -6.12 3.68 -16.72
CA SER A 550 -7.08 4.78 -16.86
C SER A 550 -7.03 5.69 -15.63
N GLY A 551 -6.96 7.01 -15.84
CA GLY A 551 -6.64 7.99 -14.78
C GLY A 551 -5.27 8.62 -15.02
N ASN A 552 -4.73 9.35 -14.03
CA ASN A 552 -3.43 9.98 -14.17
C ASN A 552 -2.29 9.06 -13.69
N GLY A 553 -1.12 9.10 -14.33
CA GLY A 553 0.06 8.45 -13.77
C GLY A 553 0.39 9.07 -12.41
N VAL A 554 0.64 10.38 -12.39
CA VAL A 554 0.76 11.19 -11.18
C VAL A 554 -0.21 12.37 -11.24
N ASN A 555 -0.95 12.61 -10.17
CA ASN A 555 -1.88 13.73 -10.02
C ASN A 555 -1.53 14.53 -8.76
N ILE A 556 -1.10 15.78 -8.94
CA ILE A 556 -0.80 16.70 -7.84
C ILE A 556 -1.76 17.88 -7.94
N ALA A 557 -2.69 17.97 -6.99
CA ALA A 557 -3.70 19.02 -6.95
C ALA A 557 -3.26 20.25 -6.14
N GLY A 558 -2.39 20.07 -5.13
CA GLY A 558 -1.78 21.15 -4.35
C GLY A 558 -0.48 21.69 -4.96
N ASN A 559 0.11 22.72 -4.34
CA ASN A 559 1.37 23.30 -4.80
C ASN A 559 2.52 22.31 -4.62
N LEU A 560 3.37 22.14 -5.63
CA LEU A 560 4.56 21.30 -5.58
C LEU A 560 5.82 22.16 -5.47
N THR A 561 6.49 22.12 -4.31
CA THR A 561 7.78 22.78 -4.07
C THR A 561 8.88 21.74 -3.90
N THR A 562 9.94 21.83 -4.69
CA THR A 562 10.97 20.80 -4.72
C THR A 562 12.36 21.34 -5.00
N ASP A 563 13.37 20.53 -4.74
CA ASP A 563 14.71 20.76 -5.28
C ASP A 563 14.85 20.28 -6.74
N SER A 564 15.99 20.58 -7.37
CA SER A 564 16.27 20.13 -8.73
C SER A 564 16.57 18.62 -8.85
N ALA A 565 16.79 17.93 -7.73
CA ALA A 565 17.08 16.49 -7.71
C ALA A 565 15.81 15.64 -7.72
N THR A 566 14.68 16.22 -7.30
CA THR A 566 13.39 15.55 -7.26
C THR A 566 12.89 15.20 -8.67
N GLN A 567 12.41 13.98 -8.83
CA GLN A 567 11.86 13.43 -10.06
C GLN A 567 10.38 13.07 -9.88
N VAL A 568 9.54 13.59 -10.78
CA VAL A 568 8.13 13.22 -10.88
C VAL A 568 7.92 12.54 -12.22
N SER A 569 7.65 11.23 -12.20
CA SER A 569 7.46 10.41 -13.40
C SER A 569 6.07 9.79 -13.39
N GLY A 570 5.29 10.07 -14.42
CA GLY A 570 3.93 9.55 -14.54
C GLY A 570 3.67 8.94 -15.91
N HIS A 571 3.08 7.76 -15.94
CA HIS A 571 2.64 7.09 -17.16
C HIS A 571 1.14 6.77 -17.08
N ALA A 572 0.40 7.05 -18.15
CA ALA A 572 -1.01 6.67 -18.26
C ALA A 572 -1.36 6.07 -19.63
N ALA A 573 -1.99 4.90 -19.71
CA ALA A 573 -2.39 4.35 -21.02
C ALA A 573 -3.48 5.20 -21.69
N SER A 574 -4.47 5.69 -20.93
CA SER A 574 -5.60 6.47 -21.47
C SER A 574 -5.94 7.80 -20.78
N GLY A 575 -5.21 8.19 -19.73
CA GLY A 575 -5.36 9.50 -19.08
C GLY A 575 -4.09 10.35 -19.18
N THR A 576 -3.86 11.24 -18.21
CA THR A 576 -2.69 12.13 -18.23
C THR A 576 -1.47 11.48 -17.55
N GLY A 577 -0.30 11.50 -18.17
CA GLY A 577 0.93 11.01 -17.54
C GLY A 577 1.19 11.72 -16.21
N VAL A 578 1.32 13.05 -16.24
CA VAL A 578 1.39 13.90 -15.03
C VAL A 578 0.41 15.07 -15.13
N ASN A 579 -0.47 15.20 -14.14
CA ASN A 579 -1.36 16.35 -13.98
C ASN A 579 -0.84 17.27 -12.86
N LEU A 580 -0.65 18.56 -13.17
CA LEU A 580 -0.23 19.60 -12.23
C LEU A 580 -1.34 20.67 -12.15
N GLY A 581 -2.16 20.60 -11.10
CA GLY A 581 -3.31 21.51 -10.92
C GLY A 581 -2.97 22.85 -10.26
N ALA A 582 -1.76 23.02 -9.73
CA ALA A 582 -1.36 24.22 -8.98
C ALA A 582 0.09 24.64 -9.28
N ALA A 583 0.68 25.49 -8.43
CA ALA A 583 2.04 25.99 -8.65
C ALA A 583 3.10 24.88 -8.53
N LEU A 584 4.14 24.97 -9.34
CA LEU A 584 5.32 24.09 -9.33
C LEU A 584 6.59 24.93 -9.18
N THR A 585 7.43 24.59 -8.22
CA THR A 585 8.79 25.11 -8.07
C THR A 585 9.78 23.94 -8.01
N GLY A 586 10.72 23.88 -8.95
CA GLY A 586 11.72 22.81 -9.03
C GLY A 586 11.25 21.56 -9.78
N ALA A 587 11.98 20.46 -9.59
CA ALA A 587 11.77 19.11 -10.13
C ALA A 587 12.01 18.91 -11.65
N SER A 588 12.37 17.67 -11.96
CA SER A 588 12.26 17.09 -13.30
C SER A 588 10.95 16.31 -13.42
N VAL A 589 10.01 16.84 -14.18
CA VAL A 589 8.70 16.22 -14.45
C VAL A 589 8.72 15.50 -15.80
N LYS A 590 8.35 14.23 -15.80
CA LYS A 590 8.23 13.40 -16.99
C LYS A 590 6.86 12.74 -17.02
N GLY A 591 5.99 13.20 -17.91
CA GLY A 591 4.68 12.62 -18.14
C GLY A 591 4.61 11.93 -19.50
N SER A 592 4.19 10.67 -19.52
CA SER A 592 3.93 9.91 -20.75
C SER A 592 2.50 9.38 -20.81
N SER A 593 1.91 9.37 -21.99
CA SER A 593 0.64 8.69 -22.23
C SER A 593 0.58 7.94 -23.55
N ASP A 594 -0.20 6.87 -23.65
CA ASP A 594 -0.41 6.21 -24.94
C ASP A 594 -1.49 6.94 -25.77
N THR A 595 -2.58 7.38 -25.12
CA THR A 595 -3.73 7.99 -25.83
C THR A 595 -4.23 9.30 -25.22
N GLY A 596 -3.76 9.69 -24.04
CA GLY A 596 -4.08 10.96 -23.37
C GLY A 596 -2.93 11.96 -23.40
N THR A 597 -2.90 12.87 -22.43
CA THR A 597 -1.89 13.93 -22.33
C THR A 597 -0.63 13.44 -21.63
N GLY A 598 0.57 13.79 -22.09
CA GLY A 598 1.82 13.51 -21.37
C GLY A 598 1.89 14.30 -20.07
N VAL A 599 1.97 15.63 -20.15
CA VAL A 599 1.91 16.56 -19.01
C VAL A 599 0.81 17.59 -19.19
N GLN A 600 -0.04 17.79 -18.17
CA GLN A 600 -1.05 18.84 -18.15
C GLN A 600 -0.71 19.91 -17.12
N LEU A 601 -0.76 21.17 -17.54
CA LEU A 601 -0.68 22.37 -16.70
C LEU A 601 -2.04 23.06 -16.74
N ALA A 602 -2.67 23.25 -15.58
CA ALA A 602 -4.06 23.70 -15.50
C ALA A 602 -4.29 24.92 -14.59
N ASP A 603 -5.51 25.46 -14.65
CA ASP A 603 -6.08 26.44 -13.74
C ASP A 603 -5.30 27.75 -13.58
N ASN A 604 -4.46 27.86 -12.55
CA ASN A 604 -3.64 29.04 -12.25
C ASN A 604 -2.17 28.66 -12.00
N ALA A 605 -1.70 27.58 -12.64
CA ALA A 605 -0.36 27.05 -12.41
C ALA A 605 0.73 28.11 -12.62
N VAL A 606 1.64 28.22 -11.64
CA VAL A 606 2.85 29.02 -11.72
C VAL A 606 4.03 28.06 -11.68
N VAL A 607 4.75 27.90 -12.79
CA VAL A 607 5.85 26.94 -12.94
C VAL A 607 7.19 27.67 -12.93
N THR A 608 8.07 27.30 -12.02
CA THR A 608 9.39 27.91 -11.87
C THR A 608 10.46 26.85 -11.61
N GLU A 609 11.67 27.09 -12.10
CA GLU A 609 12.86 26.24 -11.89
C GLU A 609 12.67 24.74 -12.24
N ALA A 610 11.73 24.42 -13.13
CA ALA A 610 11.35 23.05 -13.48
C ALA A 610 11.91 22.60 -14.83
N VAL A 611 11.96 21.28 -15.03
CA VAL A 611 12.14 20.66 -16.35
C VAL A 611 10.90 19.85 -16.67
N LEU A 612 10.21 20.15 -17.77
CA LEU A 612 8.95 19.50 -18.13
C LEU A 612 9.12 18.68 -19.41
N ASN A 613 8.88 17.38 -19.33
CA ASN A 613 8.92 16.48 -20.48
C ASN A 613 7.57 15.77 -20.62
N GLY A 614 6.74 16.22 -21.56
CA GLY A 614 5.46 15.63 -21.88
C GLY A 614 5.49 14.89 -23.22
N THR A 615 5.19 13.59 -23.19
CA THR A 615 5.19 12.72 -24.38
C THR A 615 3.87 11.99 -24.52
N SER A 616 3.31 11.87 -25.73
CA SER A 616 2.15 11.00 -25.96
C SER A 616 2.27 10.21 -27.25
N ALA A 617 1.75 8.98 -27.32
CA ALA A 617 1.73 8.25 -28.59
C ALA A 617 0.61 8.75 -29.51
N SER A 618 -0.59 9.02 -29.00
CA SER A 618 -1.71 9.47 -29.84
C SER A 618 -2.55 10.61 -29.26
N GLY A 619 -2.32 11.02 -28.01
CA GLY A 619 -2.85 12.25 -27.44
C GLY A 619 -1.83 13.39 -27.49
N ASP A 620 -1.95 14.33 -26.57
CA ASP A 620 -1.09 15.53 -26.57
C ASP A 620 0.17 15.35 -25.72
N GLY A 621 1.33 15.85 -26.15
CA GLY A 621 2.56 15.77 -25.37
C GLY A 621 2.46 16.62 -24.10
N VAL A 622 2.23 17.92 -24.27
CA VAL A 622 1.93 18.86 -23.18
C VAL A 622 0.64 19.62 -23.50
N THR A 623 -0.23 19.81 -22.51
CA THR A 623 -1.46 20.59 -22.64
C THR A 623 -1.50 21.71 -21.59
N PHE A 624 -1.81 22.93 -22.03
CA PHE A 624 -2.14 24.07 -21.17
C PHE A 624 -3.67 24.28 -21.11
N THR A 625 -4.22 24.41 -19.90
CA THR A 625 -5.59 24.84 -19.64
C THR A 625 -5.58 25.98 -18.60
N GLY A 626 -6.44 26.99 -18.75
CA GLY A 626 -6.49 28.11 -17.80
C GLY A 626 -5.29 29.08 -17.86
N ASN A 627 -5.07 29.83 -16.77
CA ASN A 627 -4.04 30.85 -16.67
C ASN A 627 -2.70 30.26 -16.19
N VAL A 628 -1.76 30.04 -17.10
CA VAL A 628 -0.47 29.46 -16.75
C VAL A 628 0.65 30.49 -16.86
N LYS A 629 1.45 30.59 -15.81
CA LYS A 629 2.66 31.43 -15.76
C LYS A 629 3.87 30.55 -15.67
N MET A 630 4.89 30.82 -16.46
CA MET A 630 6.18 30.13 -16.37
C MET A 630 7.33 31.11 -16.25
N ASP A 631 8.42 30.71 -15.59
CA ASP A 631 9.69 31.42 -15.76
C ASP A 631 10.35 31.07 -17.11
N ASP A 632 11.21 31.98 -17.56
CA ASP A 632 11.98 31.82 -18.80
C ASP A 632 12.80 30.52 -18.85
N THR A 633 13.32 30.09 -17.70
CA THR A 633 14.14 28.90 -17.56
C THR A 633 13.34 27.60 -17.73
N SER A 634 12.16 27.49 -17.13
CA SER A 634 11.29 26.31 -17.23
C SER A 634 10.66 26.23 -18.61
N ALA A 635 10.25 27.38 -19.16
CA ALA A 635 9.71 27.47 -20.51
C ALA A 635 10.73 27.03 -21.56
N ALA A 636 12.00 27.44 -21.44
CA ALA A 636 13.07 27.02 -22.34
C ALA A 636 13.42 25.52 -22.24
N LYS A 637 13.05 24.86 -21.14
CA LYS A 637 13.28 23.42 -20.89
C LYS A 637 12.02 22.57 -21.07
N LEU A 638 10.92 23.16 -21.53
CA LEU A 638 9.69 22.43 -21.84
C LEU A 638 9.88 21.64 -23.13
N ASN A 639 9.70 20.33 -23.04
CA ASN A 639 9.74 19.41 -24.16
C ASN A 639 8.38 18.75 -24.32
N ALA A 640 7.74 18.96 -25.47
CA ALA A 640 6.38 18.54 -25.76
C ALA A 640 6.35 17.77 -27.08
N SER A 641 6.11 16.46 -27.02
CA SER A 641 6.15 15.60 -28.20
C SER A 641 4.97 14.64 -28.28
N SER A 642 4.47 14.39 -29.49
CA SER A 642 3.48 13.33 -29.75
C SER A 642 3.83 12.51 -30.99
N THR A 643 3.38 11.26 -31.09
CA THR A 643 3.49 10.51 -32.35
C THR A 643 2.35 10.86 -33.31
N SER A 644 1.07 10.83 -32.90
CA SER A 644 -0.05 11.17 -33.79
C SER A 644 -1.02 12.24 -33.29
N GLY A 645 -0.89 12.70 -32.04
CA GLY A 645 -1.65 13.83 -31.49
C GLY A 645 -0.87 15.15 -31.56
N THR A 646 -1.14 16.09 -30.65
CA THR A 646 -0.44 17.38 -30.64
C THR A 646 0.84 17.30 -29.83
N GLY A 647 1.97 17.83 -30.29
CA GLY A 647 3.15 17.99 -29.44
C GLY A 647 2.83 18.89 -28.24
N LEU A 648 2.46 20.14 -28.51
CA LEU A 648 2.04 21.14 -27.54
C LEU A 648 0.64 21.69 -27.85
N LYS A 649 -0.32 21.52 -26.94
CA LYS A 649 -1.69 22.03 -27.09
C LYS A 649 -1.96 23.19 -26.11
N LEU A 650 -2.48 24.30 -26.63
CA LEU A 650 -3.10 25.36 -25.84
C LEU A 650 -4.62 25.22 -26.03
N ALA A 651 -5.30 24.71 -25.00
CA ALA A 651 -6.73 24.39 -25.08
C ALA A 651 -7.61 25.63 -24.79
N ASP A 652 -8.93 25.44 -24.81
CA ASP A 652 -9.87 26.52 -24.54
C ASP A 652 -9.62 27.19 -23.18
N ASN A 653 -9.60 28.52 -23.18
CA ASN A 653 -9.28 29.40 -22.05
C ASN A 653 -7.82 29.32 -21.57
N ALA A 654 -6.89 28.79 -22.38
CA ALA A 654 -5.46 28.85 -22.07
C ALA A 654 -4.95 30.30 -22.18
N ASN A 655 -4.41 30.83 -21.09
CA ASN A 655 -3.76 32.13 -21.02
C ASN A 655 -2.34 31.93 -20.49
N VAL A 656 -1.36 31.89 -21.39
CA VAL A 656 0.02 31.50 -21.07
C VAL A 656 0.92 32.73 -21.12
N SER A 657 1.65 32.99 -20.04
CA SER A 657 2.59 34.12 -19.96
C SER A 657 3.94 33.74 -19.36
N ILE A 658 5.02 34.28 -19.92
CA ILE A 658 6.38 34.03 -19.46
C ILE A 658 6.93 35.25 -18.72
N GLN A 659 7.56 35.01 -17.58
CA GLN A 659 8.20 36.04 -16.75
C GLN A 659 9.67 35.72 -16.53
N THR A 660 10.51 36.76 -16.40
CA THR A 660 11.85 36.61 -15.85
C THR A 660 11.77 36.65 -14.33
N ILE A 661 12.29 35.61 -13.69
CA ILE A 661 12.42 35.54 -12.24
C ILE A 661 13.87 35.80 -11.87
N THR A 662 14.11 36.85 -11.08
CA THR A 662 15.44 37.16 -10.56
C THR A 662 15.46 36.93 -9.05
N LYS A 663 16.37 36.07 -8.59
CA LYS A 663 16.64 35.83 -7.16
C LYS A 663 17.97 36.49 -6.79
N VAL A 664 17.95 37.40 -5.81
CA VAL A 664 19.16 38.06 -5.27
C VAL A 664 19.28 37.74 -3.80
N THR A 665 20.36 37.06 -3.42
CA THR A 665 20.74 36.92 -2.00
C THR A 665 21.46 38.17 -1.55
N GLN A 666 20.96 38.81 -0.51
CA GLN A 666 21.48 40.06 0.05
C GLN A 666 21.54 39.99 1.56
N GLU A 667 22.30 40.87 2.20
CA GLU A 667 22.24 41.05 3.65
C GLU A 667 20.83 41.54 4.03
N LYS A 668 20.21 40.83 4.97
CA LYS A 668 18.94 41.20 5.58
C LYS A 668 19.16 42.48 6.36
N LYS A 669 18.29 43.47 6.14
CA LYS A 669 18.41 44.78 6.79
C LYS A 669 17.30 45.02 7.80
N ASP A 670 17.63 45.67 8.91
CA ASP A 670 16.64 46.18 9.85
C ASP A 670 15.89 47.40 9.29
N SER A 671 14.92 47.92 10.05
CA SER A 671 14.14 49.10 9.66
C SER A 671 14.96 50.37 9.42
N ASP A 672 16.20 50.41 9.93
CA ASP A 672 17.13 51.52 9.78
C ASP A 672 18.17 51.28 8.66
N GLY A 673 18.09 50.12 7.99
CA GLY A 673 18.96 49.76 6.87
C GLY A 673 20.29 49.11 7.26
N ASN A 674 20.49 48.73 8.53
CA ASN A 674 21.70 48.05 8.99
C ASN A 674 21.59 46.54 8.82
N PRO A 675 22.70 45.81 8.59
CA PRO A 675 22.68 44.35 8.53
C PRO A 675 22.17 43.76 9.84
N VAL A 676 21.15 42.91 9.76
CA VAL A 676 20.73 42.04 10.86
C VAL A 676 21.84 41.03 11.07
N LEU A 677 22.30 40.84 12.31
CA LEU A 677 23.40 39.91 12.62
C LEU A 677 22.86 38.62 13.24
N ASP A 678 23.46 37.49 12.90
CA ASP A 678 23.21 36.19 13.50
C ASP A 678 23.83 36.06 14.91
N ALA A 679 23.66 34.90 15.55
CA ALA A 679 24.18 34.62 16.88
C ALA A 679 25.71 34.70 16.99
N ASP A 680 26.44 34.60 15.85
CA ASP A 680 27.88 34.66 15.76
C ASP A 680 28.39 36.06 15.33
N GLY A 681 27.49 37.01 15.08
CA GLY A 681 27.81 38.39 14.69
C GLY A 681 28.03 38.59 13.19
N ASN A 682 27.66 37.63 12.34
CA ASN A 682 27.72 37.77 10.89
C ASN A 682 26.39 38.32 10.34
N PRO A 683 26.38 39.07 9.23
CA PRO A 683 25.15 39.48 8.55
C PRO A 683 24.28 38.28 8.17
N GLU A 684 23.04 38.23 8.67
CA GLU A 684 21.98 37.37 8.14
C GLU A 684 21.73 37.75 6.68
N THR A 685 21.54 36.76 5.81
CA THR A 685 21.15 36.99 4.41
C THR A 685 19.69 36.66 4.17
N GLU A 686 19.04 37.40 3.29
CA GLU A 686 17.71 37.11 2.74
C GLU A 686 17.79 36.95 1.21
N THR A 687 16.87 36.18 0.63
CA THR A 687 16.73 36.08 -0.82
C THR A 687 15.50 36.87 -1.26
N ILE A 688 15.71 37.91 -2.07
CA ILE A 688 14.64 38.67 -2.71
C ILE A 688 14.35 38.07 -4.09
N THR A 689 13.08 37.74 -4.34
CA THR A 689 12.60 37.28 -5.65
C THR A 689 11.79 38.39 -6.31
N THR A 690 12.17 38.81 -7.51
CA THR A 690 11.41 39.76 -8.34
C THR A 690 10.92 39.08 -9.62
N GLN A 691 9.69 39.40 -10.04
CA GLN A 691 9.10 38.91 -11.28
C GLN A 691 8.82 40.09 -12.22
N ALA A 692 9.17 39.95 -13.49
CA ALA A 692 8.86 40.92 -14.54
C ALA A 692 8.51 40.20 -15.85
N PRO A 693 7.66 40.77 -16.73
CA PRO A 693 7.46 40.25 -18.08
C PRO A 693 8.79 40.12 -18.82
N VAL A 694 8.93 39.09 -19.66
CA VAL A 694 10.13 38.93 -20.49
C VAL A 694 10.20 40.05 -21.53
N THR A 695 11.42 40.55 -21.80
CA THR A 695 11.68 41.51 -22.88
C THR A 695 12.15 40.83 -24.17
N THR A 696 12.41 39.53 -24.13
CA THR A 696 12.78 38.69 -25.27
C THR A 696 11.91 37.44 -25.18
N PRO A 697 11.21 37.06 -26.26
CA PRO A 697 10.26 35.97 -26.18
C PRO A 697 10.98 34.64 -26.00
N VAL A 698 10.35 33.73 -25.26
CA VAL A 698 10.83 32.35 -25.10
C VAL A 698 10.14 31.46 -26.13
N THR A 699 10.92 30.61 -26.79
CA THR A 699 10.38 29.66 -27.75
C THR A 699 9.79 28.46 -27.03
N LEU A 700 8.49 28.21 -27.22
CA LEU A 700 7.86 26.95 -26.84
C LEU A 700 7.79 26.05 -28.06
N THR A 701 8.43 24.88 -27.98
CA THR A 701 8.47 23.90 -29.07
C THR A 701 7.49 22.77 -28.84
N GLY A 702 6.77 22.40 -29.90
CA GLY A 702 5.96 21.19 -29.93
C GLY A 702 6.28 20.39 -31.19
N THR A 703 6.50 19.09 -31.05
CA THR A 703 6.81 18.19 -32.17
C THR A 703 5.77 17.09 -32.27
N SER A 704 5.29 16.82 -33.48
CA SER A 704 4.48 15.63 -33.74
C SER A 704 4.92 14.93 -35.01
N GLU A 705 4.96 13.60 -35.00
CA GLU A 705 5.26 12.84 -36.21
C GLU A 705 4.10 13.02 -37.20
N GLN A 706 2.91 12.49 -36.87
CA GLN A 706 1.75 12.47 -37.77
C GLN A 706 0.67 13.50 -37.45
N GLY A 707 0.69 14.10 -36.25
CA GLY A 707 -0.30 15.08 -35.81
C GLY A 707 0.18 16.52 -35.98
N SER A 708 -0.20 17.40 -35.06
CA SER A 708 0.24 18.80 -35.05
C SER A 708 1.42 19.00 -34.10
N GLY A 709 2.49 19.68 -34.49
CA GLY A 709 3.54 20.07 -33.56
C GLY A 709 2.99 20.94 -32.44
N ILE A 710 2.27 22.00 -32.81
CA ILE A 710 1.53 22.89 -31.89
C ILE A 710 0.08 23.02 -32.35
N ALA A 711 -0.88 23.06 -31.42
CA ALA A 711 -2.27 23.39 -31.72
C ALA A 711 -2.88 24.38 -30.71
N THR A 712 -3.78 25.23 -31.19
CA THR A 712 -4.62 26.11 -30.37
C THR A 712 -6.10 25.79 -30.60
N GLU A 713 -6.92 25.82 -29.56
CA GLU A 713 -8.38 25.66 -29.68
C GLU A 713 -9.12 26.56 -28.68
N GLY A 714 -10.35 26.96 -29.02
CA GLY A 714 -11.16 27.79 -28.12
C GLY A 714 -10.60 29.20 -27.99
N ASN A 715 -10.55 29.75 -26.78
CA ASN A 715 -10.01 31.09 -26.51
C ASN A 715 -8.62 30.98 -25.90
N VAL A 716 -7.59 31.38 -26.65
CA VAL A 716 -6.19 31.30 -26.24
C VAL A 716 -5.57 32.69 -26.21
N SER A 717 -4.78 32.97 -25.17
CA SER A 717 -3.94 34.16 -25.10
C SER A 717 -2.50 33.78 -24.78
N ILE A 718 -1.54 34.43 -25.44
CA ILE A 718 -0.11 34.24 -25.20
C ILE A 718 0.61 35.57 -24.96
N SER A 719 1.60 35.56 -24.08
CA SER A 719 2.52 36.68 -23.81
C SER A 719 3.94 36.21 -23.49
N GLY A 720 4.94 36.83 -24.11
CA GLY A 720 6.35 36.48 -24.00
C GLY A 720 6.74 35.20 -24.73
N ILE A 721 5.95 34.73 -25.70
CA ILE A 721 6.05 33.37 -26.27
C ILE A 721 6.18 33.41 -27.80
N VAL A 722 7.14 32.69 -28.35
CA VAL A 722 7.12 32.26 -29.75
C VAL A 722 6.71 30.79 -29.81
N LEU A 723 5.56 30.50 -30.39
CA LEU A 723 5.12 29.14 -30.70
C LEU A 723 5.92 28.64 -31.91
N ASN A 724 6.76 27.63 -31.72
CA ASN A 724 7.57 27.03 -32.79
C ASN A 724 7.21 25.57 -33.00
N GLY A 725 6.31 25.33 -33.96
CA GLY A 725 5.86 23.98 -34.32
C GLY A 725 6.53 23.51 -35.60
N SER A 726 7.02 22.27 -35.59
CA SER A 726 7.61 21.67 -36.78
C SER A 726 7.19 20.22 -36.97
N THR A 727 7.10 19.77 -38.22
CA THR A 727 6.87 18.37 -38.57
C THR A 727 7.86 17.88 -39.63
N THR A 728 8.25 16.62 -39.52
CA THR A 728 9.10 15.95 -40.52
C THR A 728 8.33 14.92 -41.34
N ALA A 729 7.06 14.62 -41.01
CA ALA A 729 6.29 13.61 -41.71
C ALA A 729 5.56 14.18 -42.93
N ASP A 730 5.12 13.26 -43.80
CA ASP A 730 4.41 13.59 -45.03
C ASP A 730 2.95 14.02 -44.80
N THR A 731 2.38 13.70 -43.65
CA THR A 731 0.98 14.04 -43.31
C THR A 731 0.84 14.92 -42.08
N GLY A 732 1.94 15.21 -41.37
CA GLY A 732 1.92 16.03 -40.16
C GLY A 732 1.67 17.51 -40.43
N THR A 733 1.35 18.24 -39.37
CA THR A 733 1.22 19.69 -39.36
C THR A 733 2.22 20.31 -38.39
N GLY A 734 2.94 21.36 -38.76
CA GLY A 734 3.85 22.07 -37.84
C GLY A 734 3.06 22.80 -36.74
N VAL A 735 2.22 23.75 -37.12
CA VAL A 735 1.34 24.52 -36.24
C VAL A 735 -0.08 24.52 -36.80
N SER A 736 -1.08 24.26 -35.95
CA SER A 736 -2.51 24.35 -36.26
C SER A 736 -3.17 25.42 -35.40
N LEU A 737 -3.57 26.52 -36.00
CA LEU A 737 -4.25 27.62 -35.34
C LEU A 737 -5.77 27.49 -35.51
N GLY A 738 -6.52 27.54 -34.42
CA GLY A 738 -7.98 27.46 -34.40
C GLY A 738 -8.58 28.17 -33.19
N GLY A 739 -9.86 28.53 -33.28
CA GLY A 739 -10.51 29.35 -32.25
C GLY A 739 -10.01 30.79 -32.24
N ASN A 740 -10.18 31.48 -31.12
CA ASN A 740 -9.70 32.85 -30.91
C ASN A 740 -8.30 32.83 -30.31
N LEU A 741 -7.29 33.30 -31.05
CA LEU A 741 -5.93 33.48 -30.57
C LEU A 741 -5.63 34.96 -30.39
N THR A 742 -5.36 35.37 -29.15
CA THR A 742 -4.94 36.74 -28.80
C THR A 742 -3.44 36.78 -28.54
N ILE A 743 -2.74 37.64 -29.28
CA ILE A 743 -1.33 37.96 -29.06
C ILE A 743 -1.27 39.21 -28.18
N ALA A 744 -0.97 39.04 -26.88
CA ALA A 744 -1.16 40.09 -25.88
C ALA A 744 -0.01 41.12 -25.79
N ASP A 745 1.08 40.91 -26.52
CA ASP A 745 2.24 41.81 -26.56
C ASP A 745 2.86 41.88 -27.97
N ASP A 746 3.88 42.73 -28.13
CA ASP A 746 4.54 43.00 -29.40
C ASP A 746 5.81 42.16 -29.63
N ILE A 747 5.99 41.09 -28.85
CA ILE A 747 7.14 40.17 -28.94
C ILE A 747 6.73 38.72 -29.18
N SER A 748 5.49 38.34 -28.85
CA SER A 748 4.97 37.00 -29.04
C SER A 748 4.75 36.70 -30.52
N GLY A 749 4.85 35.43 -30.90
CA GLY A 749 4.93 35.05 -32.31
C GLY A 749 4.53 33.62 -32.60
N VAL A 750 4.36 33.32 -33.89
CA VAL A 750 4.19 31.97 -34.40
C VAL A 750 5.22 31.74 -35.49
N THR A 751 5.96 30.65 -35.38
CA THR A 751 6.87 30.14 -36.42
C THR A 751 6.49 28.69 -36.71
N ALA A 752 6.38 28.37 -37.99
CA ALA A 752 5.92 27.06 -38.42
C ALA A 752 6.84 26.46 -39.48
N GLY A 753 7.20 25.19 -39.33
CA GLY A 753 8.10 24.50 -40.25
C GLY A 753 7.62 23.11 -40.68
N ALA A 754 7.89 22.73 -41.92
CA ALA A 754 7.73 21.35 -42.38
C ALA A 754 8.93 20.95 -43.26
N THR A 755 9.64 19.87 -42.90
CA THR A 755 10.74 19.36 -43.75
C THR A 755 10.32 18.20 -44.63
N GLY A 756 9.24 17.49 -44.26
CA GLY A 756 8.57 16.47 -45.08
C GLY A 756 7.54 17.06 -46.05
N ASN A 757 6.65 16.22 -46.57
CA ASN A 757 5.55 16.67 -47.46
C ASN A 757 4.29 17.17 -46.71
N GLY A 758 4.35 17.30 -45.39
CA GLY A 758 3.26 17.81 -44.56
C GLY A 758 2.96 19.31 -44.73
N THR A 759 2.14 19.86 -43.83
CA THR A 759 1.80 21.30 -43.83
C THR A 759 2.54 22.04 -42.71
N ALA A 760 3.22 23.15 -42.98
CA ALA A 760 3.90 23.87 -41.92
C ALA A 760 2.89 24.59 -41.00
N LEU A 761 1.99 25.40 -41.54
CA LEU A 761 0.93 26.11 -40.80
C LEU A 761 -0.46 25.80 -41.35
N VAL A 762 -1.39 25.42 -40.48
CA VAL A 762 -2.83 25.35 -40.79
C VAL A 762 -3.55 26.44 -39.99
N VAL A 763 -4.38 27.23 -40.65
CA VAL A 763 -5.29 28.21 -40.04
C VAL A 763 -6.71 27.73 -40.30
N ASN A 764 -7.41 27.27 -39.26
CA ASN A 764 -8.69 26.57 -39.39
C ASN A 764 -9.74 27.12 -38.42
N ASN A 765 -10.71 27.86 -38.94
CA ASN A 765 -11.70 28.56 -38.12
C ASN A 765 -11.04 29.39 -37.02
N ALA A 766 -10.00 30.14 -37.38
CA ALA A 766 -9.22 30.92 -36.43
C ALA A 766 -9.57 32.40 -36.52
N SER A 767 -9.76 33.04 -35.37
CA SER A 767 -9.78 34.50 -35.23
C SER A 767 -8.48 34.91 -34.54
N ILE A 768 -7.54 35.51 -35.29
CA ILE A 768 -6.25 35.94 -34.73
C ILE A 768 -6.32 37.43 -34.44
N HIS A 769 -6.32 37.78 -33.16
CA HIS A 769 -6.32 39.14 -32.66
C HIS A 769 -4.89 39.51 -32.28
N SER A 770 -4.31 40.45 -33.01
CA SER A 770 -2.92 40.87 -32.84
C SER A 770 -2.80 42.13 -31.96
N ASP A 771 -3.66 42.26 -30.95
CA ASP A 771 -3.84 43.46 -30.11
C ASP A 771 -2.52 44.09 -29.63
N GLY A 772 -1.56 43.29 -29.16
CA GLY A 772 -0.27 43.80 -28.71
C GLY A 772 0.56 44.47 -29.82
N TYR A 773 0.44 43.97 -31.05
CA TYR A 773 1.11 44.52 -32.23
C TYR A 773 0.42 45.78 -32.74
N THR A 774 -0.92 45.78 -32.81
CA THR A 774 -1.71 46.95 -33.24
C THR A 774 -1.50 48.13 -32.30
N ASP A 775 -1.49 47.90 -30.98
CA ASP A 775 -1.17 48.91 -29.96
C ASP A 775 0.26 49.48 -30.10
N SER A 776 1.20 48.67 -30.59
CA SER A 776 2.59 49.06 -30.83
C SER A 776 2.85 49.70 -32.22
N GLY A 777 1.85 49.68 -33.11
CA GLY A 777 1.96 50.13 -34.50
C GLY A 777 2.86 49.24 -35.37
N LYS A 778 2.95 47.94 -35.06
CA LYS A 778 3.70 46.94 -35.84
C LYS A 778 2.74 45.95 -36.49
N ASP A 779 3.18 45.33 -37.59
CA ASP A 779 2.43 44.24 -38.22
C ASP A 779 2.75 42.91 -37.53
N PHE A 780 1.74 42.08 -37.29
CA PHE A 780 1.96 40.71 -36.82
C PHE A 780 2.25 39.78 -37.99
N VAL A 781 3.48 39.24 -38.02
CA VAL A 781 3.96 38.39 -39.12
C VAL A 781 4.09 36.95 -38.69
N ILE A 782 3.44 36.03 -39.42
CA ILE A 782 3.63 34.59 -39.27
C ILE A 782 4.43 34.09 -40.46
N ASN A 783 5.61 33.54 -40.19
CA ASN A 783 6.45 32.91 -41.19
C ASN A 783 6.28 31.39 -41.12
N ALA A 784 5.96 30.79 -42.27
CA ALA A 784 5.87 29.34 -42.40
C ALA A 784 6.69 28.86 -43.61
N SER A 785 7.49 27.82 -43.42
CA SER A 785 8.33 27.29 -44.49
C SER A 785 8.21 25.79 -44.64
N VAL A 786 8.14 25.31 -45.88
CA VAL A 786 8.24 23.91 -46.25
C VAL A 786 9.42 23.66 -47.18
N SER A 787 10.25 22.65 -46.88
CA SER A 787 11.37 22.25 -47.74
C SER A 787 11.11 20.99 -48.56
N GLY A 788 10.05 20.24 -48.26
CA GLY A 788 9.54 19.14 -49.10
C GLY A 788 8.53 19.62 -50.14
N ASN A 789 7.80 18.68 -50.77
CA ASN A 789 6.71 18.98 -51.72
C ASN A 789 5.38 19.36 -51.01
N GLY A 790 5.42 19.68 -49.72
CA GLY A 790 4.22 19.95 -48.90
C GLY A 790 3.64 21.35 -49.06
N THR A 791 2.86 21.79 -48.08
CA THR A 791 2.23 23.12 -48.07
C THR A 791 2.82 23.99 -46.95
N ALA A 792 3.27 25.22 -47.22
CA ALA A 792 3.79 26.07 -46.15
C ALA A 792 2.66 26.64 -45.29
N ILE A 793 1.62 27.24 -45.89
CA ILE A 793 0.43 27.74 -45.18
C ILE A 793 -0.82 27.18 -45.82
N LYS A 794 -1.76 26.68 -45.02
CA LYS A 794 -3.09 26.28 -45.46
C LYS A 794 -4.16 26.99 -44.65
N THR A 795 -5.09 27.67 -45.30
CA THR A 795 -6.29 28.19 -44.64
C THR A 795 -7.49 27.30 -44.94
N GLN A 796 -8.39 27.16 -43.97
CA GLN A 796 -9.64 26.43 -44.12
C GLN A 796 -10.68 26.92 -43.10
N GLY A 797 -11.95 26.59 -43.33
CA GLY A 797 -13.03 27.09 -42.47
C GLY A 797 -13.24 28.60 -42.63
N SER A 798 -13.83 29.26 -41.64
CA SER A 798 -14.02 30.72 -41.65
C SER A 798 -13.04 31.38 -40.70
N SER A 799 -11.99 32.01 -41.23
CA SER A 799 -10.92 32.63 -40.44
C SER A 799 -10.93 34.15 -40.58
N GLN A 800 -10.79 34.84 -39.47
CA GLN A 800 -10.70 36.31 -39.36
C GLN A 800 -9.31 36.67 -38.85
N LEU A 801 -8.57 37.45 -39.62
CA LEU A 801 -7.17 37.73 -39.34
C LEU A 801 -7.04 39.25 -39.23
N ASP A 802 -6.88 39.80 -38.02
CA ASP A 802 -6.83 41.26 -37.80
C ASP A 802 -5.48 41.82 -38.28
N GLU A 803 -5.39 42.07 -39.59
CA GLU A 803 -4.19 42.59 -40.28
C GLU A 803 -2.95 41.69 -40.16
N VAL A 804 -3.16 40.38 -40.02
CA VAL A 804 -2.07 39.41 -39.94
C VAL A 804 -1.37 39.25 -41.29
N VAL A 805 -0.04 39.33 -41.28
CA VAL A 805 0.81 39.03 -42.44
C VAL A 805 1.19 37.55 -42.43
N LEU A 806 0.78 36.82 -43.45
CA LEU A 806 1.09 35.41 -43.65
C LEU A 806 2.15 35.24 -44.74
N ASN A 807 3.35 34.81 -44.37
CA ASN A 807 4.46 34.57 -45.30
C ASN A 807 4.75 33.07 -45.42
N GLY A 808 4.31 32.46 -46.52
CA GLY A 808 4.58 31.06 -46.87
C GLY A 808 5.75 30.92 -47.83
N ASN A 809 6.71 30.04 -47.51
CA ASN A 809 7.84 29.74 -48.39
C ASN A 809 7.95 28.23 -48.68
N ALA A 810 8.02 27.83 -49.94
CA ALA A 810 8.14 26.44 -50.38
C ALA A 810 9.38 26.25 -51.28
N THR A 811 10.41 25.56 -50.80
CA THR A 811 11.70 25.41 -51.51
C THR A 811 11.94 24.01 -52.08
N GLY A 812 10.90 23.18 -52.15
CA GLY A 812 10.98 21.80 -52.59
C GLY A 812 9.96 21.45 -53.68
N GLY A 813 9.41 22.43 -54.40
CA GLY A 813 8.36 22.22 -55.41
C GLY A 813 6.92 22.14 -54.86
N GLY A 814 6.73 22.39 -53.55
CA GLY A 814 5.43 22.37 -52.88
C GLY A 814 4.54 23.60 -53.11
N THR A 815 3.42 23.69 -52.37
CA THR A 815 2.55 24.88 -52.39
C THR A 815 2.96 25.86 -51.27
N ALA A 816 3.28 27.11 -51.57
CA ALA A 816 3.68 28.03 -50.49
C ALA A 816 2.47 28.47 -49.64
N VAL A 817 1.35 28.82 -50.26
CA VAL A 817 0.07 29.08 -49.57
C VAL A 817 -1.10 28.42 -50.30
N GLU A 818 -1.90 27.62 -49.59
CA GLU A 818 -3.17 27.07 -50.03
C GLU A 818 -4.32 27.80 -49.34
N LEU A 819 -5.12 28.56 -50.10
CA LEU A 819 -6.28 29.29 -49.63
C LEU A 819 -7.55 28.46 -49.82
N GLY A 820 -8.15 28.07 -48.70
CA GLY A 820 -9.46 27.43 -48.62
C GLY A 820 -10.35 28.10 -47.58
N GLY A 821 -11.66 27.89 -47.68
CA GLY A 821 -12.64 28.51 -46.78
C GLY A 821 -12.72 30.04 -46.91
N GLN A 822 -13.30 30.72 -45.93
CA GLN A 822 -13.39 32.19 -45.90
C GLN A 822 -12.18 32.77 -45.15
N VAL A 823 -11.48 33.71 -45.75
CA VAL A 823 -10.35 34.43 -45.15
C VAL A 823 -10.60 35.94 -45.30
N SER A 824 -10.49 36.67 -44.19
CA SER A 824 -10.66 38.13 -44.17
C SER A 824 -9.53 38.81 -43.40
N GLY A 825 -9.15 40.02 -43.84
CA GLY A 825 -8.20 40.90 -43.14
C GLY A 825 -6.72 40.51 -43.23
N ALA A 826 -6.31 39.61 -44.12
CA ALA A 826 -4.94 39.10 -44.17
C ALA A 826 -4.10 39.69 -45.31
N ASN A 827 -2.80 39.87 -45.06
CA ASN A 827 -1.79 40.14 -46.09
C ASN A 827 -0.99 38.87 -46.35
N ILE A 828 -1.20 38.22 -47.49
CA ILE A 828 -0.70 36.87 -47.77
C ILE A 828 0.38 36.94 -48.84
N THR A 829 1.58 36.44 -48.53
CA THR A 829 2.68 36.29 -49.48
C THR A 829 3.10 34.83 -49.57
N GLY A 830 3.08 34.26 -50.76
CA GLY A 830 3.61 32.93 -51.06
C GLY A 830 4.83 33.01 -51.96
N THR A 831 5.91 32.33 -51.59
CA THR A 831 7.12 32.19 -52.41
C THR A 831 7.42 30.71 -52.67
N SER A 832 7.61 30.31 -53.92
CA SER A 832 7.96 28.94 -54.31
C SER A 832 9.12 28.93 -55.30
N ASP A 833 9.93 27.86 -55.30
CA ASP A 833 11.00 27.66 -56.27
C ASP A 833 10.47 27.11 -57.62
N SER A 834 9.69 26.04 -57.58
CA SER A 834 9.20 25.33 -58.77
C SER A 834 7.75 24.87 -58.67
N GLY A 835 7.11 25.09 -57.52
CA GLY A 835 5.72 24.72 -57.26
C GLY A 835 4.74 25.88 -57.43
N THR A 836 3.61 25.80 -56.74
CA THR A 836 2.57 26.84 -56.75
C THR A 836 2.77 27.79 -55.57
N ALA A 837 3.00 29.08 -55.81
CA ALA A 837 3.24 30.00 -54.70
C ALA A 837 1.95 30.30 -53.91
N VAL A 838 0.84 30.58 -54.60
CA VAL A 838 -0.49 30.64 -53.95
C VAL A 838 -1.50 29.82 -54.74
N ARG A 839 -2.23 28.94 -54.08
CA ARG A 839 -3.32 28.13 -54.66
C ARG A 839 -4.64 28.40 -53.96
N VAL A 840 -5.62 28.91 -54.69
CA VAL A 840 -7.00 29.14 -54.24
C VAL A 840 -7.86 27.94 -54.64
N THR A 841 -8.46 27.30 -53.64
CA THR A 841 -9.18 26.02 -53.76
C THR A 841 -10.70 26.21 -53.82
N ASP A 842 -11.45 25.13 -54.06
CA ASP A 842 -12.91 25.15 -54.13
C ASP A 842 -13.55 25.69 -52.84
N GLY A 843 -14.47 26.65 -52.99
CA GLY A 843 -15.19 27.27 -51.88
C GLY A 843 -14.40 28.33 -51.11
N ALA A 844 -13.21 28.70 -51.61
CA ALA A 844 -12.43 29.78 -51.01
C ALA A 844 -13.10 31.15 -51.22
N GLY A 845 -13.28 31.91 -50.16
CA GLY A 845 -13.70 33.31 -50.19
C GLY A 845 -12.62 34.19 -49.59
N VAL A 846 -12.21 35.22 -50.31
CA VAL A 846 -11.20 36.19 -49.85
C VAL A 846 -11.87 37.55 -49.77
N ASP A 847 -11.85 38.15 -48.59
CA ASP A 847 -12.49 39.44 -48.32
C ASP A 847 -11.47 40.43 -47.74
N GLY A 848 -11.32 41.60 -48.37
CA GLY A 848 -10.43 42.67 -47.89
C GLY A 848 -8.98 42.23 -47.65
N SER A 849 -8.45 41.30 -48.46
CA SER A 849 -7.11 40.72 -48.28
C SER A 849 -6.24 40.91 -49.53
N ALA A 850 -4.95 41.16 -49.34
CA ALA A 850 -3.98 41.25 -50.44
C ALA A 850 -3.18 39.94 -50.53
N VAL A 851 -3.20 39.29 -51.69
CA VAL A 851 -2.59 37.97 -51.91
C VAL A 851 -1.53 38.08 -53.01
N LYS A 852 -0.27 37.78 -52.69
CA LYS A 852 0.87 37.87 -53.61
C LYS A 852 1.62 36.54 -53.69
N GLY A 853 1.74 36.00 -54.88
CA GLY A 853 2.50 34.78 -55.16
C GLY A 853 3.70 35.04 -56.05
N HIS A 854 4.84 34.42 -55.73
CA HIS A 854 6.03 34.37 -56.57
C HIS A 854 6.52 32.94 -56.72
N SER A 855 6.64 32.43 -57.95
CA SER A 855 7.26 31.12 -58.22
C SER A 855 8.39 31.24 -59.23
N ASP A 856 9.60 30.74 -58.96
CA ASP A 856 10.71 30.91 -59.94
C ASP A 856 10.35 30.22 -61.27
N SER A 857 10.00 28.93 -61.23
CA SER A 857 9.71 28.14 -62.44
C SER A 857 8.32 27.50 -62.51
N GLY A 858 7.49 27.67 -61.47
CA GLY A 858 6.14 27.11 -61.37
C GLY A 858 5.02 28.13 -61.59
N THR A 859 3.94 28.05 -60.80
CA THR A 859 2.78 28.96 -60.92
C THR A 859 2.80 29.99 -59.78
N GLY A 860 2.80 31.28 -60.08
CA GLY A 860 2.75 32.34 -59.08
C GLY A 860 1.43 32.31 -58.28
N LEU A 861 0.30 32.36 -58.97
CA LEU A 861 -1.04 32.27 -58.39
C LEU A 861 -1.90 31.29 -59.18
N GLN A 862 -2.59 30.36 -58.52
CA GLN A 862 -3.50 29.40 -59.16
C GLN A 862 -4.88 29.43 -58.51
N VAL A 863 -5.92 29.71 -59.28
CA VAL A 863 -7.33 29.53 -58.88
C VAL A 863 -7.83 28.25 -59.51
N SER A 864 -7.76 27.15 -58.77
CA SER A 864 -8.12 25.82 -59.29
C SER A 864 -9.57 25.42 -59.00
N GLY A 865 -10.26 26.13 -58.12
CA GLY A 865 -11.64 25.84 -57.72
C GLY A 865 -12.60 27.03 -57.84
N ASN A 866 -13.81 26.88 -57.29
CA ASN A 866 -14.83 27.91 -57.18
C ASN A 866 -14.46 28.93 -56.09
N ALA A 867 -13.86 30.05 -56.48
CA ALA A 867 -13.40 31.10 -55.59
C ALA A 867 -14.30 32.35 -55.66
N SER A 868 -14.44 33.04 -54.53
CA SER A 868 -15.12 34.35 -54.42
C SER A 868 -14.15 35.41 -53.91
N LEU A 869 -14.07 36.56 -54.57
CA LEU A 869 -13.29 37.71 -54.14
C LEU A 869 -14.20 38.90 -53.85
N ASN A 870 -13.97 39.55 -52.71
CA ASN A 870 -14.61 40.80 -52.33
C ASN A 870 -13.52 41.77 -51.91
N ASN A 871 -13.44 42.94 -52.56
CA ASN A 871 -12.41 43.95 -52.31
C ASN A 871 -10.99 43.37 -52.13
N SER A 872 -10.59 42.43 -53.00
CA SER A 872 -9.34 41.66 -52.82
C SER A 872 -8.46 41.68 -54.06
N ASP A 873 -7.16 41.84 -53.84
CA ASP A 873 -6.13 41.89 -54.89
C ASP A 873 -5.31 40.60 -54.88
N LEU A 874 -5.40 39.83 -55.97
CA LEU A 874 -4.70 38.57 -56.16
C LEU A 874 -3.64 38.72 -57.24
N SER A 875 -2.36 38.69 -56.88
CA SER A 875 -1.23 38.86 -57.81
C SER A 875 -0.32 37.65 -57.82
N GLY A 876 -0.04 37.10 -59.00
CA GLY A 876 0.93 36.04 -59.21
C GLY A 876 2.08 36.50 -60.10
N THR A 877 3.31 36.14 -59.74
CA THR A 877 4.52 36.40 -60.52
C THR A 877 5.32 35.13 -60.70
N THR A 878 6.02 35.02 -61.83
CA THR A 878 6.94 33.92 -62.09
C THR A 878 8.14 34.38 -62.91
N GLN A 879 9.26 33.65 -62.85
CA GLN A 879 10.36 33.88 -63.77
C GLN A 879 10.05 33.21 -65.12
N THR A 880 9.95 31.87 -65.16
CA THR A 880 9.80 31.11 -66.42
C THR A 880 8.52 30.27 -66.52
N GLY A 881 7.62 30.33 -65.54
CA GLY A 881 6.39 29.52 -65.48
C GLY A 881 5.11 30.27 -65.86
N THR A 882 4.04 30.13 -65.07
CA THR A 882 2.78 30.90 -65.24
C THR A 882 2.59 31.91 -64.10
N GLY A 883 2.42 33.20 -64.42
CA GLY A 883 2.22 34.26 -63.44
C GLY A 883 0.95 34.02 -62.61
N ALA A 884 -0.21 34.01 -63.27
CA ALA A 884 -1.47 33.58 -62.67
C ALA A 884 -2.25 32.59 -63.57
N ALA A 885 -2.92 31.60 -62.98
CA ALA A 885 -3.71 30.61 -63.69
C ALA A 885 -5.11 30.48 -63.08
N VAL A 886 -6.16 30.70 -63.85
CA VAL A 886 -7.57 30.49 -63.44
C VAL A 886 -8.11 29.29 -64.19
N THR A 887 -8.09 28.12 -63.55
CA THR A 887 -8.58 26.86 -64.13
C THR A 887 -9.93 26.43 -63.53
N GLY A 888 -10.40 27.10 -62.48
CA GLY A 888 -11.71 26.90 -61.84
C GLY A 888 -12.73 27.99 -62.21
N SER A 889 -13.67 28.27 -61.30
CA SER A 889 -14.62 29.39 -61.44
C SER A 889 -14.29 30.51 -60.46
N LEU A 890 -14.07 31.71 -60.97
CA LEU A 890 -13.81 32.90 -60.17
C LEU A 890 -15.03 33.83 -60.22
N THR A 891 -15.57 34.17 -59.06
CA THR A 891 -16.56 35.24 -58.91
C THR A 891 -15.93 36.37 -58.12
N ALA A 892 -16.04 37.60 -58.58
CA ALA A 892 -15.43 38.75 -57.95
C ALA A 892 -16.31 39.99 -58.08
N ASP A 893 -16.12 40.96 -57.19
CA ASP A 893 -16.67 42.31 -57.38
C ASP A 893 -15.78 43.16 -58.29
N THR A 894 -16.30 44.31 -58.72
CA THR A 894 -15.58 45.24 -59.62
C THR A 894 -14.36 45.90 -58.97
N SER A 895 -14.15 45.75 -57.66
CA SER A 895 -12.98 46.25 -56.93
C SER A 895 -11.88 45.21 -56.80
N SER A 896 -12.15 43.96 -57.18
CA SER A 896 -11.21 42.84 -57.04
C SER A 896 -10.51 42.55 -58.36
N GLN A 897 -9.24 42.19 -58.29
CA GLN A 897 -8.40 41.99 -59.47
C GLN A 897 -7.54 40.72 -59.36
N VAL A 898 -7.22 40.14 -60.52
CA VAL A 898 -6.25 39.05 -60.69
C VAL A 898 -5.14 39.49 -61.63
N THR A 899 -3.92 39.64 -61.13
CA THR A 899 -2.76 40.01 -61.94
C THR A 899 -1.78 38.84 -62.08
N GLY A 900 -1.22 38.65 -63.27
CA GLY A 900 -0.23 37.62 -63.55
C GLY A 900 0.96 38.17 -64.34
N SER A 901 2.19 37.98 -63.87
CA SER A 901 3.41 38.46 -64.55
C SER A 901 4.46 37.37 -64.73
N ALA A 902 5.01 37.24 -65.94
CA ALA A 902 6.18 36.41 -66.24
C ALA A 902 7.41 37.28 -66.59
N THR A 903 8.44 37.23 -65.75
CA THR A 903 9.56 38.19 -65.78
C THR A 903 10.79 37.72 -66.56
N GLN A 904 10.81 36.48 -67.08
CA GLN A 904 11.88 35.94 -67.93
C GLN A 904 11.31 35.21 -69.15
N ASP A 905 12.19 34.79 -70.05
CA ASP A 905 11.80 34.19 -71.32
C ASP A 905 11.09 32.84 -71.16
N GLY A 906 9.99 32.65 -71.90
CA GLY A 906 9.25 31.39 -71.98
C GLY A 906 8.09 31.23 -70.99
N GLY A 907 7.82 32.22 -70.14
CA GLY A 907 6.69 32.22 -69.22
C GLY A 907 5.39 32.80 -69.80
N THR A 908 4.27 32.59 -69.12
CA THR A 908 2.95 33.15 -69.48
C THR A 908 2.46 34.06 -68.36
N GLY A 909 1.95 35.25 -68.68
CA GLY A 909 1.44 36.20 -67.68
C GLY A 909 0.22 35.65 -66.93
N VAL A 910 -0.92 35.55 -67.61
CA VAL A 910 -2.15 34.92 -67.11
C VAL A 910 -2.59 33.80 -68.04
N THR A 911 -2.99 32.64 -67.50
CA THR A 911 -3.76 31.61 -68.21
C THR A 911 -5.18 31.53 -67.64
N VAL A 912 -6.20 31.56 -68.49
CA VAL A 912 -7.59 31.27 -68.11
C VAL A 912 -8.07 30.03 -68.85
N ASP A 913 -8.46 29.01 -68.11
CA ASP A 913 -8.99 27.72 -68.57
C ASP A 913 -10.20 27.33 -67.68
N GLY A 914 -11.10 28.30 -67.51
CA GLY A 914 -12.16 28.27 -66.49
C GLY A 914 -13.19 29.37 -66.71
N SER A 915 -13.92 29.74 -65.66
CA SER A 915 -14.89 30.84 -65.72
C SER A 915 -14.49 32.02 -64.84
N VAL A 916 -14.71 33.25 -65.31
CA VAL A 916 -14.47 34.49 -64.57
C VAL A 916 -15.70 35.38 -64.63
N THR A 917 -16.19 35.80 -63.47
CA THR A 917 -17.36 36.69 -63.32
C THR A 917 -16.98 37.90 -62.46
N GLY A 918 -17.03 39.11 -63.03
CA GLY A 918 -16.92 40.38 -62.28
C GLY A 918 -15.52 40.90 -61.88
N ALA A 919 -14.42 40.23 -62.28
CA ALA A 919 -13.04 40.63 -61.95
C ALA A 919 -12.33 41.41 -63.06
N THR A 920 -11.31 42.21 -62.71
CA THR A 920 -10.27 42.65 -63.67
C THR A 920 -9.13 41.63 -63.70
N VAL A 921 -8.74 41.19 -64.89
CA VAL A 921 -7.62 40.29 -65.15
C VAL A 921 -6.52 41.08 -65.86
N THR A 922 -5.29 41.04 -65.39
CA THR A 922 -4.17 41.76 -66.02
C THR A 922 -2.96 40.86 -66.17
N GLY A 923 -2.48 40.70 -67.40
CA GLY A 923 -1.34 39.86 -67.72
C GLY A 923 -0.14 40.63 -68.27
N ASP A 924 1.06 40.28 -67.80
CA ASP A 924 2.33 40.78 -68.32
C ASP A 924 3.29 39.61 -68.57
N ALA A 925 4.02 39.63 -69.68
CA ALA A 925 5.02 38.61 -70.01
C ALA A 925 6.19 39.23 -70.77
N THR A 926 7.41 38.92 -70.33
CA THR A 926 8.66 39.35 -70.98
C THR A 926 8.79 38.74 -72.38
N SER A 927 8.49 37.44 -72.52
CA SER A 927 8.20 36.78 -73.80
C SER A 927 7.23 35.61 -73.60
N GLY A 928 6.27 35.43 -74.52
CA GLY A 928 5.16 34.49 -74.39
C GLY A 928 3.79 35.17 -74.49
N ASP A 929 2.73 34.52 -74.00
CA ASP A 929 1.39 35.10 -73.95
C ASP A 929 1.22 35.93 -72.67
N ALA A 930 0.89 37.21 -72.81
CA ALA A 930 0.54 38.06 -71.66
C ALA A 930 -0.76 37.56 -70.99
N VAL A 931 -1.77 37.25 -71.80
CA VAL A 931 -2.99 36.55 -71.38
C VAL A 931 -3.28 35.44 -72.39
N ARG A 932 -3.42 34.21 -71.91
CA ARG A 932 -3.77 33.02 -72.70
C ARG A 932 -5.13 32.50 -72.24
N ILE A 933 -6.08 32.39 -73.17
CA ILE A 933 -7.43 31.90 -72.90
C ILE A 933 -7.61 30.56 -73.61
N ALA A 934 -7.93 29.51 -72.85
CA ALA A 934 -8.16 28.17 -73.38
C ALA A 934 -9.58 28.01 -73.95
N ASP A 935 -9.73 27.10 -74.91
CA ASP A 935 -11.00 26.78 -75.55
C ASP A 935 -12.02 26.29 -74.52
N GLY A 936 -13.17 26.98 -74.44
CA GLY A 936 -14.25 26.68 -73.49
C GLY A 936 -14.32 27.58 -72.25
N SER A 937 -13.37 28.51 -72.10
CA SER A 937 -13.39 29.51 -71.02
C SER A 937 -14.61 30.45 -71.11
N GLN A 938 -15.13 30.90 -69.96
CA GLN A 938 -16.32 31.75 -69.88
C GLN A 938 -16.04 33.05 -69.14
N PHE A 939 -16.45 34.19 -69.71
CA PHE A 939 -16.28 35.51 -69.09
C PHE A 939 -17.63 36.22 -69.00
N THR A 940 -18.00 36.66 -67.79
CA THR A 940 -19.24 37.41 -67.54
C THR A 940 -18.93 38.68 -66.75
N GLY A 941 -18.97 39.84 -67.40
CA GLY A 941 -18.68 41.12 -66.74
C GLY A 941 -17.25 41.24 -66.20
N ALA A 942 -16.29 40.51 -66.79
CA ALA A 942 -14.87 40.61 -66.49
C ALA A 942 -14.18 41.60 -67.45
N ASP A 943 -13.16 42.30 -66.96
CA ASP A 943 -12.28 43.18 -67.75
C ASP A 943 -10.92 42.47 -67.91
N ILE A 944 -10.37 42.36 -69.13
CA ILE A 944 -9.16 41.56 -69.43
C ILE A 944 -8.14 42.37 -70.22
#